data_AF-Q8CDI6-F1
#
_entry.id   AF-Q8CDI6-F1
#
_cell.length_a   1.000
_cell.length_b   1.000
_cell.length_c   1.000
_cell.angle_alpha   90.00
_cell.angle_beta   90.00
_cell.angle_gamma   90.00
#
_symmetry.space_group_name_H-M   'P 1'
#
loop_
_entity.id
_entity.type
_entity.pdbx_description
1 polymer ?
#
loop_
_entity_poly.entity_id
_entity_poly.type
_entity_poly.pdbx_seq_one_letter_code
_entity_poly.pdbx_strand_id
1 'polypeptide(L)'
;MESKACESKNEDLLPSGITSKGGSSSPFFVTSTHGTIIENTSSTGTLTQMPFFPKYEVELDSPRKSTPYPGKEHIERVLEEYSHQVKDLQRRLNESNELHEKQKFYLRQSVIDLQTKLQEMQMERDAMADIRRRESQSQEESRNQLQNTVRELEAAKCLKEDMLKDSSTQIEQLRKMMLSHEGVLQEIRSILVDFEEASGKKICEHDSMSTMHFRSLGSAISKILRELDTEISFLKGRIFPVEDQLETLKSESQNKIELLLQQHQDRIEQLISEHEVEITGLTEKASSARSQANSVQSQLEIIQEQARNQNSMYMRQLSDLESTVSQLRSELRESKRMYEDKIEELEKQLVLANSELTEARTERDQFSQESGNLDDQLQKLLADLHKREKELSLEKEQNKRLWDRDTGNSITIDHLRRELDDRNMEVQRLEALLKAMKSECQGQMERQMAAIQGKNESLEKVSSLTAQLESTKEMLRKVVEELTAKKMNLESSERTVSDLTASLQEKERAIEATNAEITKLRSRVDLKLQELQHLKNEGDHLRNVQTECEALKLQMAEKDKVIEILRQQIENMTQLVGQHGRTAGAMQVEKAQLEKEINDRKLELQEFKILKDKKDAKIRELEARVSDLELEKVKLVNAGSERLRAVKDIRHERDQLLNEVKTSRTELNHLSEDYEVLKRNFRNKSEEMESTTNRLKMQLKSAQSELEQTRNTLKTMEGSDGHAMKVAMGMQKQITAKRGQIDALQSKVQFLEEAVTSANKERHFLKEEKSKLSQELSTVATEKNKMAGELEVLRSQERRLKEKVANMEVALDKFAECQDIIQRQEQESVRLKLQHTLDVKELQGPGYTSNSSVKPRLLQPASVTRSHSNIPSSQSTTSFLSHHSIKTNTPKEDPTRDLKQLLQELRTVINEEPAMALSKTEEDGRTPSLGALEDRVRDCITESSLRAELCHRSNNSLRESTEGSKSSETLSREPVPLHPGDLEDPSSCFTFTSTASPSGKMSASRSFSSSPKKSPVHSLLTSSAEESVNSTPQYRSTKPIHSPTSAKDSQSPSLETTGKTCQKLQNRLESLQTLVEDLQLKNQAMSSMIRNQEKRIQKVKDQEKMLLK
;
A
#
# COMPACT_ATOMS: atom_id res chain seq x y z
N MET A 1 31.55 -36.78 8.03
CA MET A 1 32.99 -36.42 8.08
C MET A 1 33.78 -37.65 7.65
N GLU A 2 34.86 -37.42 6.91
CA GLU A 2 36.17 -38.16 6.83
C GLU A 2 36.32 -39.58 7.43
N SER A 3 37.18 -40.48 6.92
CA SER A 3 37.98 -40.55 5.68
C SER A 3 38.65 -41.95 5.53
N LYS A 4 38.97 -42.34 4.29
CA LYS A 4 40.03 -43.27 3.82
C LYS A 4 40.49 -44.50 4.66
N ALA A 5 40.38 -45.68 4.00
CA ALA A 5 41.45 -46.67 3.70
C ALA A 5 42.04 -47.65 4.75
N CYS A 6 42.13 -48.91 4.30
CA CYS A 6 43.20 -49.92 4.47
C CYS A 6 43.60 -50.55 5.83
N GLU A 7 44.04 -51.83 5.68
CA GLU A 7 45.04 -52.59 6.46
C GLU A 7 44.77 -53.13 7.90
N SER A 8 44.27 -54.37 7.91
CA SER A 8 45.04 -55.56 8.39
C SER A 8 44.90 -56.10 9.84
N LYS A 9 45.16 -57.42 9.92
CA LYS A 9 45.64 -58.25 11.05
C LYS A 9 44.70 -58.72 12.19
N ASN A 10 44.68 -60.06 12.34
CA ASN A 10 44.93 -60.87 13.56
C ASN A 10 43.98 -60.73 14.78
N GLU A 11 43.70 -61.76 15.60
CA GLU A 11 43.86 -63.23 15.51
C GLU A 11 42.99 -63.92 16.61
N ASP A 12 43.00 -65.26 16.62
CA ASP A 12 42.95 -66.14 17.80
C ASP A 12 41.68 -66.40 18.67
N LEU A 13 41.32 -67.70 18.66
CA LEU A 13 41.16 -68.61 19.82
C LEU A 13 39.93 -68.55 20.77
N LEU A 14 38.92 -69.36 20.39
CA LEU A 14 38.42 -70.55 21.12
C LEU A 14 37.78 -70.43 22.55
N PRO A 15 37.00 -71.44 23.03
CA PRO A 15 35.89 -71.18 23.97
C PRO A 15 35.93 -71.91 25.33
N SER A 16 35.19 -71.41 26.33
CA SER A 16 34.48 -72.22 27.35
C SER A 16 33.58 -71.41 28.31
N GLY A 17 32.38 -71.92 28.60
CA GLY A 17 31.86 -72.02 29.99
C GLY A 17 30.98 -70.92 30.64
N ILE A 18 29.81 -71.35 31.12
CA ILE A 18 29.26 -71.10 32.50
C ILE A 18 28.58 -69.73 32.82
N THR A 19 27.23 -69.73 32.71
CA THR A 19 26.16 -69.11 33.58
C THR A 19 26.20 -67.65 34.09
N SER A 20 25.05 -66.92 33.99
CA SER A 20 24.37 -66.12 35.07
C SER A 20 23.09 -65.40 34.53
N LYS A 21 21.85 -65.83 34.84
CA LYS A 21 20.86 -65.36 35.88
C LYS A 21 20.10 -64.02 35.70
N GLY A 22 18.77 -64.09 35.89
CA GLY A 22 17.85 -63.02 36.33
C GLY A 22 16.44 -63.13 35.72
N GLY A 23 15.30 -63.07 36.44
CA GLY A 23 15.04 -63.04 37.90
C GLY A 23 13.51 -62.91 38.24
N SER A 24 13.11 -63.14 39.50
CA SER A 24 11.72 -63.13 40.05
C SER A 24 10.82 -64.33 39.62
N SER A 25 10.15 -65.18 40.45
CA SER A 25 9.52 -65.19 41.81
C SER A 25 7.97 -65.11 41.76
N SER A 26 7.16 -65.74 42.63
CA SER A 26 7.40 -66.44 43.92
C SER A 26 6.41 -67.64 44.17
N PRO A 27 6.56 -68.48 45.22
CA PRO A 27 5.90 -69.81 45.35
C PRO A 27 4.94 -70.01 46.56
N PHE A 28 4.28 -71.17 46.64
CA PHE A 28 3.70 -71.75 47.88
C PHE A 28 3.75 -73.31 47.88
N PHE A 29 3.59 -73.94 49.06
CA PHE A 29 3.86 -75.36 49.36
C PHE A 29 2.64 -76.12 49.98
N VAL A 30 2.83 -77.43 50.24
CA VAL A 30 2.13 -78.31 51.22
C VAL A 30 1.02 -79.28 50.71
N THR A 31 1.46 -80.53 50.47
CA THR A 31 1.01 -81.84 51.05
C THR A 31 -0.46 -82.14 51.43
N SER A 32 -0.92 -83.36 51.08
CA SER A 32 -1.98 -84.11 51.81
C SER A 32 -1.68 -85.64 51.79
N THR A 33 -2.42 -86.47 52.57
CA THR A 33 -1.94 -87.79 53.08
C THR A 33 -2.99 -88.93 53.10
N HIS A 34 -2.60 -90.10 53.67
CA HIS A 34 -3.33 -91.39 53.90
C HIS A 34 -3.33 -92.43 52.77
N GLY A 35 -3.21 -93.76 53.01
CA GLY A 35 -2.74 -94.47 54.23
C GLY A 35 -3.48 -95.79 54.57
N THR A 36 -2.78 -96.94 54.59
CA THR A 36 -3.10 -98.26 55.20
C THR A 36 -1.91 -99.21 54.89
N ILE A 37 -1.41 -100.17 55.68
CA ILE A 37 -1.17 -100.48 57.11
C ILE A 37 -0.88 -102.02 57.16
N ILE A 38 -0.08 -102.49 58.12
CA ILE A 38 0.39 -103.89 58.29
C ILE A 38 0.07 -104.34 59.72
N GLU A 39 -0.32 -105.60 59.97
CA GLU A 39 -0.40 -106.15 61.35
C GLU A 39 -0.30 -107.69 61.46
N ASN A 40 -0.25 -108.23 62.69
CA ASN A 40 0.36 -109.54 63.04
C ASN A 40 -0.49 -110.48 63.96
N THR A 41 -0.19 -111.80 63.92
CA THR A 41 -0.28 -112.84 65.01
C THR A 41 -1.60 -113.24 65.74
N SER A 42 -1.87 -114.56 65.90
CA SER A 42 -2.39 -115.30 67.12
C SER A 42 -2.98 -116.73 66.87
N SER A 43 -3.06 -117.63 67.89
CA SER A 43 -3.88 -118.90 68.03
C SER A 43 -3.19 -120.32 68.09
N THR A 44 -3.92 -121.40 68.47
CA THR A 44 -3.50 -122.81 68.84
C THR A 44 -4.75 -123.74 69.03
N GLY A 45 -4.79 -125.10 69.01
CA GLY A 45 -3.85 -126.21 68.67
C GLY A 45 -4.05 -127.54 69.47
N THR A 46 -3.52 -128.70 68.99
CA THR A 46 -3.06 -129.95 69.74
C THR A 46 -3.95 -131.24 70.01
N LEU A 47 -3.40 -132.45 69.67
CA LEU A 47 -3.34 -133.78 70.43
C LEU A 47 -4.18 -135.10 70.10
N THR A 48 -3.53 -136.31 70.24
CA THR A 48 -4.01 -137.76 70.45
C THR A 48 -4.40 -138.68 69.22
N GLN A 49 -4.49 -140.06 69.17
CA GLN A 49 -4.32 -141.27 70.08
C GLN A 49 -3.89 -142.64 69.35
N MET A 50 -4.32 -143.89 69.74
CA MET A 50 -3.72 -145.26 69.44
C MET A 50 -4.69 -146.52 69.49
N PRO A 51 -4.42 -147.71 68.83
CA PRO A 51 -4.47 -149.11 69.44
C PRO A 51 -3.60 -150.29 68.80
N PHE A 52 -3.87 -151.63 69.01
CA PHE A 52 -2.92 -152.83 68.87
C PHE A 52 -3.44 -154.24 68.29
N PHE A 53 -2.67 -155.38 68.38
CA PHE A 53 -2.61 -156.71 67.60
C PHE A 53 -3.27 -158.09 68.10
N PRO A 54 -3.36 -159.20 67.26
CA PRO A 54 -3.55 -160.67 67.61
C PRO A 54 -2.71 -161.80 66.82
N LYS A 55 -2.97 -163.17 66.96
CA LYS A 55 -2.16 -164.37 66.41
C LYS A 55 -2.86 -165.80 66.14
N TYR A 56 -2.12 -166.94 65.90
CA TYR A 56 -2.37 -168.27 65.12
C TYR A 56 -2.69 -169.69 65.84
N GLU A 57 -2.68 -170.90 65.13
CA GLU A 57 -3.27 -172.32 65.38
C GLU A 57 -2.38 -173.53 65.98
N VAL A 58 -2.52 -174.93 65.90
CA VAL A 58 -3.09 -176.05 65.00
C VAL A 58 -3.34 -177.53 65.64
N GLU A 59 -3.24 -178.72 64.94
CA GLU A 59 -3.83 -180.14 65.19
C GLU A 59 -2.86 -181.38 65.62
N LEU A 60 -3.03 -182.76 65.56
CA LEU A 60 -3.79 -183.86 64.80
C LEU A 60 -3.90 -185.35 65.48
N ASP A 61 -3.91 -186.54 64.77
CA ASP A 61 -4.57 -187.90 65.11
C ASP A 61 -3.75 -189.28 65.26
N SER A 62 -4.30 -190.43 65.82
CA SER A 62 -3.57 -191.68 66.26
C SER A 62 -4.11 -193.20 66.17
N PRO A 63 -4.89 -193.85 67.09
CA PRO A 63 -4.54 -195.15 67.80
C PRO A 63 -5.19 -196.55 67.42
N ARG A 64 -4.83 -197.72 68.07
CA ARG A 64 -5.27 -199.19 67.89
C ARG A 64 -4.67 -200.18 69.00
N LYS A 65 -4.97 -201.49 69.31
CA LYS A 65 -6.02 -202.57 69.07
C LYS A 65 -6.20 -203.70 70.20
N SER A 66 -5.90 -205.03 70.02
CA SER A 66 -6.34 -206.26 70.83
C SER A 66 -5.37 -207.50 70.73
N THR A 67 -5.44 -208.75 71.28
CA THR A 67 -6.40 -209.72 72.00
C THR A 67 -5.55 -210.74 72.89
N PRO A 68 -5.77 -212.09 73.22
CA PRO A 68 -6.81 -213.18 73.11
C PRO A 68 -7.10 -214.01 74.46
N TYR A 69 -7.44 -215.34 74.46
CA TYR A 69 -7.91 -216.17 75.64
C TYR A 69 -7.63 -217.73 75.58
N PRO A 70 -7.64 -218.55 76.70
CA PRO A 70 -7.32 -220.02 76.77
C PRO A 70 -8.41 -220.96 77.43
N GLY A 71 -8.11 -222.24 77.83
CA GLY A 71 -9.04 -223.15 78.56
C GLY A 71 -8.49 -224.52 79.11
N LYS A 72 -9.22 -225.13 80.08
CA LYS A 72 -8.97 -226.32 80.99
C LYS A 72 -9.37 -227.73 80.40
N GLU A 73 -9.28 -228.95 81.01
CA GLU A 73 -8.67 -229.67 82.18
C GLU A 73 -9.07 -231.18 82.10
N HIS A 74 -8.43 -232.25 82.62
CA HIS A 74 -7.04 -232.68 82.90
C HIS A 74 -6.16 -232.04 84.01
N ILE A 75 -6.02 -232.62 85.23
CA ILE A 75 -5.41 -231.94 86.43
C ILE A 75 -3.88 -231.80 86.42
N GLU A 76 -3.10 -232.87 86.22
CA GLU A 76 -1.62 -232.76 86.18
C GLU A 76 -1.19 -231.90 84.99
N ARG A 77 -1.81 -232.16 83.83
CA ARG A 77 -1.78 -231.27 82.65
C ARG A 77 -2.22 -229.84 82.97
N VAL A 78 -3.19 -229.59 83.85
CA VAL A 78 -3.66 -228.23 84.22
C VAL A 78 -2.82 -227.55 85.27
N LEU A 79 -2.10 -228.28 86.12
CA LEU A 79 -1.06 -227.69 86.96
C LEU A 79 0.15 -227.33 86.09
N GLU A 80 0.45 -228.11 85.05
CA GLU A 80 1.39 -227.71 84.00
C GLU A 80 0.86 -226.57 83.11
N GLU A 81 -0.45 -226.51 82.82
CA GLU A 81 -1.09 -225.47 82.02
C GLU A 81 -1.23 -224.17 82.81
N TYR A 82 -1.50 -224.22 84.11
CA TYR A 82 -1.38 -223.08 85.02
C TYR A 82 0.07 -222.65 85.21
N SER A 83 1.03 -223.59 85.27
CA SER A 83 2.47 -223.26 85.26
C SER A 83 2.89 -222.56 83.97
N HIS A 84 2.37 -222.98 82.82
CA HIS A 84 2.55 -222.31 81.54
C HIS A 84 1.80 -220.98 81.46
N GLN A 85 0.56 -220.88 81.94
CA GLN A 85 -0.19 -219.61 81.98
C GLN A 85 0.48 -218.59 82.91
N VAL A 86 1.01 -219.01 84.06
CA VAL A 86 1.80 -218.14 84.95
C VAL A 86 3.08 -217.69 84.23
N LYS A 87 3.82 -218.58 83.57
CA LYS A 87 5.00 -218.19 82.75
C LYS A 87 4.65 -217.28 81.58
N ASP A 88 3.49 -217.45 80.95
CA ASP A 88 3.04 -216.63 79.82
C ASP A 88 2.56 -215.25 80.30
N LEU A 89 1.83 -215.18 81.41
CA LEU A 89 1.46 -213.93 82.09
C LEU A 89 2.69 -213.18 82.61
N GLN A 90 3.68 -213.88 83.17
CA GLN A 90 4.95 -213.29 83.58
C GLN A 90 5.72 -212.71 82.38
N ARG A 91 5.70 -213.40 81.22
CA ARG A 91 6.30 -212.88 79.98
C ARG A 91 5.56 -211.64 79.48
N ARG A 92 4.23 -211.68 79.38
CA ARG A 92 3.39 -210.54 78.97
C ARG A 92 3.53 -209.33 79.90
N LEU A 93 3.72 -209.55 81.20
CA LEU A 93 3.96 -208.48 82.17
C LEU A 93 5.31 -207.79 81.90
N ASN A 94 6.36 -208.56 81.63
CA ASN A 94 7.67 -208.01 81.25
C ASN A 94 7.61 -207.27 79.90
N GLU A 95 6.98 -207.86 78.89
CA GLU A 95 6.75 -207.27 77.56
C GLU A 95 5.97 -205.93 77.67
N SER A 96 4.94 -205.88 78.51
CA SER A 96 4.18 -204.66 78.80
C SER A 96 5.01 -203.59 79.50
N ASN A 97 5.96 -203.98 80.35
CA ASN A 97 6.81 -203.06 81.11
C ASN A 97 7.92 -202.45 80.23
N GLU A 98 8.54 -203.23 79.35
CA GLU A 98 9.46 -202.72 78.33
C GLU A 98 8.79 -201.71 77.39
N LEU A 99 7.55 -201.99 76.98
CA LEU A 99 6.79 -201.11 76.08
C LEU A 99 6.50 -199.76 76.75
N HIS A 100 6.20 -199.75 78.05
CA HIS A 100 5.99 -198.53 78.81
C HIS A 100 7.28 -197.68 78.94
N GLU A 101 8.43 -198.28 79.28
CA GLU A 101 9.69 -197.53 79.34
C GLU A 101 10.13 -197.02 77.94
N LYS A 102 9.85 -197.75 76.86
CA LYS A 102 10.06 -197.24 75.48
C LYS A 102 9.21 -196.00 75.19
N GLN A 103 7.92 -195.98 75.52
CA GLN A 103 7.08 -194.78 75.36
C GLN A 103 7.59 -193.59 76.20
N LYS A 104 8.00 -193.86 77.44
CA LYS A 104 8.53 -192.89 78.40
C LYS A 104 9.89 -192.31 77.97
N PHE A 105 10.70 -193.08 77.25
CA PHE A 105 11.92 -192.60 76.58
C PHE A 105 11.59 -191.65 75.41
N TYR A 106 10.69 -192.04 74.50
CA TYR A 106 10.30 -191.18 73.37
C TYR A 106 9.72 -189.82 73.82
N LEU A 107 8.90 -189.80 74.86
CA LEU A 107 8.37 -188.54 75.43
C LEU A 107 9.49 -187.64 75.97
N ARG A 108 10.51 -188.21 76.64
CA ARG A 108 11.66 -187.43 77.13
C ARG A 108 12.51 -186.84 76.01
N GLN A 109 12.76 -187.61 74.94
CA GLN A 109 13.45 -187.08 73.75
C GLN A 109 12.66 -185.94 73.11
N SER A 110 11.35 -186.12 72.91
CA SER A 110 10.49 -185.09 72.31
C SER A 110 10.45 -183.78 73.13
N VAL A 111 10.55 -183.84 74.45
CA VAL A 111 10.66 -182.63 75.31
C VAL A 111 12.00 -181.93 75.12
N ILE A 112 13.12 -182.66 75.00
CA ILE A 112 14.45 -182.09 74.75
C ILE A 112 14.51 -181.42 73.37
N ASP A 113 13.95 -182.06 72.34
CA ASP A 113 13.90 -181.52 70.97
C ASP A 113 13.07 -180.21 70.92
N LEU A 114 11.96 -180.15 71.65
CA LEU A 114 11.13 -178.94 71.79
C LEU A 114 11.84 -177.82 72.56
N GLN A 115 12.54 -178.16 73.65
CA GLN A 115 13.26 -177.18 74.46
C GLN A 115 14.45 -176.57 73.71
N THR A 116 15.11 -177.35 72.85
CA THR A 116 16.16 -176.90 71.93
C THR A 116 15.59 -175.92 70.90
N LYS A 117 14.51 -176.30 70.20
CA LYS A 117 13.82 -175.45 69.22
C LYS A 117 13.29 -174.14 69.80
N LEU A 118 12.93 -174.12 71.08
CA LEU A 118 12.53 -172.89 71.77
C LEU A 118 13.72 -171.93 71.97
N GLN A 119 14.91 -172.43 72.33
CA GLN A 119 16.12 -171.61 72.40
C GLN A 119 16.58 -171.13 71.02
N GLU A 120 16.49 -171.97 70.00
CA GLU A 120 16.79 -171.59 68.61
C GLU A 120 15.86 -170.47 68.13
N MET A 121 14.54 -170.59 68.33
CA MET A 121 13.60 -169.50 68.05
C MET A 121 13.88 -168.22 68.85
N GLN A 122 14.37 -168.31 70.10
CA GLN A 122 14.73 -167.12 70.87
C GLN A 122 15.95 -166.41 70.27
N MET A 123 17.01 -167.17 69.96
CA MET A 123 18.21 -166.64 69.30
C MET A 123 17.87 -165.99 67.95
N GLU A 124 17.04 -166.66 67.13
CA GLU A 124 16.60 -166.16 65.83
C GLU A 124 15.74 -164.89 65.96
N ARG A 125 14.83 -164.83 66.94
CA ARG A 125 13.99 -163.66 67.21
C ARG A 125 14.80 -162.43 67.63
N ASP A 126 15.83 -162.64 68.44
CA ASP A 126 16.67 -161.56 68.97
C ASP A 126 17.67 -161.08 67.90
N ALA A 127 18.20 -161.98 67.05
CA ALA A 127 18.90 -161.60 65.82
C ALA A 127 18.01 -160.78 64.86
N MET A 128 16.73 -161.15 64.72
CA MET A 128 15.71 -160.40 63.99
C MET A 128 15.33 -159.04 64.61
N ALA A 129 15.69 -158.77 65.87
CA ALA A 129 15.59 -157.43 66.46
C ALA A 129 16.82 -156.59 66.10
N ASP A 130 18.03 -157.17 66.19
CA ASP A 130 19.30 -156.52 65.91
C ASP A 130 19.49 -156.16 64.42
N ILE A 131 18.94 -156.96 63.50
CA ILE A 131 18.87 -156.63 62.06
C ILE A 131 18.02 -155.37 61.86
N ARG A 132 16.78 -155.34 62.39
CA ARG A 132 15.87 -154.20 62.23
C ARG A 132 16.37 -152.91 62.91
N ARG A 133 17.11 -153.01 64.01
CA ARG A 133 17.78 -151.83 64.61
C ARG A 133 18.81 -151.22 63.65
N ARG A 134 19.66 -152.05 63.03
CA ARG A 134 20.67 -151.56 62.06
C ARG A 134 20.04 -151.06 60.76
N GLU A 135 19.00 -151.72 60.27
CA GLU A 135 18.21 -151.26 59.13
C GLU A 135 17.58 -149.88 59.40
N SER A 136 16.98 -149.68 60.58
CA SER A 136 16.43 -148.38 60.99
C SER A 136 17.48 -147.29 61.09
N GLN A 137 18.69 -147.58 61.61
CA GLN A 137 19.79 -146.61 61.61
C GLN A 137 20.25 -146.25 60.18
N SER A 138 20.38 -147.25 59.29
CA SER A 138 20.77 -147.02 57.89
C SER A 138 19.71 -146.23 57.10
N GLN A 139 18.43 -146.45 57.38
CA GLN A 139 17.33 -145.64 56.83
C GLN A 139 17.39 -144.19 57.35
N GLU A 140 17.69 -143.98 58.64
CA GLU A 140 17.82 -142.64 59.24
C GLU A 140 19.04 -141.88 58.71
N GLU A 141 20.18 -142.54 58.53
CA GLU A 141 21.37 -141.97 57.85
C GLU A 141 21.04 -141.58 56.40
N SER A 142 20.35 -142.47 55.66
CA SER A 142 19.90 -142.20 54.30
C SER A 142 18.92 -141.03 54.24
N ARG A 143 17.99 -140.92 55.21
CA ARG A 143 17.03 -139.81 55.33
C ARG A 143 17.73 -138.48 55.55
N ASN A 144 18.76 -138.46 56.40
CA ASN A 144 19.54 -137.26 56.70
C ASN A 144 20.45 -136.85 55.52
N GLN A 145 21.03 -137.80 54.77
CA GLN A 145 21.71 -137.51 53.50
C GLN A 145 20.74 -136.88 52.49
N LEU A 146 19.57 -137.50 52.26
CA LEU A 146 18.57 -137.00 51.32
C LEU A 146 18.12 -135.56 51.67
N GLN A 147 17.93 -135.27 52.97
CA GLN A 147 17.55 -133.94 53.44
C GLN A 147 18.66 -132.88 53.26
N ASN A 148 19.93 -133.28 53.20
CA ASN A 148 21.03 -132.39 52.82
C ASN A 148 21.03 -132.12 51.30
N THR A 149 20.92 -133.17 50.48
CA THR A 149 20.86 -133.03 49.01
C THR A 149 19.66 -132.18 48.56
N VAL A 150 18.51 -132.26 49.25
CA VAL A 150 17.36 -131.37 48.97
C VAL A 150 17.72 -129.90 49.21
N ARG A 151 18.37 -129.55 50.33
CA ARG A 151 18.77 -128.16 50.62
C ARG A 151 19.82 -127.63 49.63
N GLU A 152 20.73 -128.48 49.17
CA GLU A 152 21.70 -128.14 48.11
C GLU A 152 21.00 -127.89 46.76
N LEU A 153 20.00 -128.70 46.41
CA LEU A 153 19.17 -128.52 45.21
C LEU A 153 18.29 -127.25 45.30
N GLU A 154 17.77 -126.91 46.48
CA GLU A 154 17.03 -125.67 46.70
C GLU A 154 17.92 -124.43 46.52
N ALA A 155 19.15 -124.43 47.07
CA ALA A 155 20.12 -123.37 46.85
C ALA A 155 20.52 -123.24 45.37
N ALA A 156 20.77 -124.36 44.70
CA ALA A 156 21.09 -124.40 43.27
C ALA A 156 19.90 -123.95 42.38
N LYS A 157 18.65 -124.20 42.82
CA LYS A 157 17.43 -123.69 42.17
C LYS A 157 17.38 -122.16 42.25
N CYS A 158 17.51 -121.58 43.44
CA CYS A 158 17.45 -120.12 43.62
C CYS A 158 18.51 -119.40 42.79
N LEU A 159 19.76 -119.89 42.79
CA LEU A 159 20.84 -119.28 42.00
C LEU A 159 20.55 -119.34 40.48
N LYS A 160 19.97 -120.43 39.97
CA LYS A 160 19.47 -120.48 38.58
C LYS A 160 18.30 -119.52 38.33
N GLU A 161 17.41 -119.38 39.29
CA GLU A 161 16.20 -118.55 39.19
C GLU A 161 16.57 -117.05 39.13
N ASP A 162 17.63 -116.62 39.83
CA ASP A 162 18.18 -115.27 39.73
C ASP A 162 18.98 -115.05 38.43
N MET A 163 19.81 -116.00 37.99
CA MET A 163 20.47 -115.93 36.67
C MET A 163 19.46 -115.79 35.50
N LEU A 164 18.28 -116.42 35.62
CA LEU A 164 17.20 -116.29 34.64
C LEU A 164 16.52 -114.91 34.68
N LYS A 165 16.40 -114.27 35.86
CA LYS A 165 15.90 -112.89 35.98
C LYS A 165 16.86 -111.91 35.30
N ASP A 166 18.16 -112.00 35.60
CA ASP A 166 19.18 -111.14 35.01
C ASP A 166 19.19 -111.28 33.48
N SER A 167 19.23 -112.53 32.97
CA SER A 167 19.12 -112.81 31.53
C SER A 167 17.84 -112.23 30.92
N SER A 168 16.69 -112.35 31.59
CA SER A 168 15.43 -111.76 31.13
C SER A 168 15.47 -110.23 31.09
N THR A 169 16.11 -109.55 32.05
CA THR A 169 16.24 -108.09 32.01
C THR A 169 17.18 -107.62 30.90
N GLN A 170 18.27 -108.36 30.63
CA GLN A 170 19.20 -108.06 29.54
C GLN A 170 18.51 -108.23 28.16
N ILE A 171 17.71 -109.29 27.99
CA ILE A 171 16.88 -109.49 26.79
C ILE A 171 15.90 -108.33 26.60
N GLU A 172 15.28 -107.83 27.67
CA GLU A 172 14.31 -106.73 27.61
C GLU A 172 14.97 -105.38 27.28
N GLN A 173 16.20 -105.14 27.73
CA GLN A 173 17.01 -103.98 27.31
C GLN A 173 17.36 -104.07 25.82
N LEU A 174 17.78 -105.24 25.32
CA LEU A 174 18.08 -105.46 23.91
C LEU A 174 16.84 -105.29 23.01
N ARG A 175 15.66 -105.73 23.45
CA ARG A 175 14.38 -105.48 22.76
C ARG A 175 14.08 -103.99 22.62
N LYS A 176 14.26 -103.20 23.67
CA LYS A 176 14.05 -101.74 23.62
C LYS A 176 15.02 -101.05 22.67
N MET A 177 16.30 -101.45 22.68
CA MET A 177 17.30 -100.95 21.74
C MET A 177 16.92 -101.30 20.28
N MET A 178 16.54 -102.56 20.01
CA MET A 178 16.08 -103.02 18.69
C MET A 178 14.88 -102.21 18.19
N LEU A 179 13.86 -101.97 19.04
CA LEU A 179 12.69 -101.15 18.68
C LEU A 179 13.07 -99.69 18.37
N SER A 180 14.02 -99.11 19.11
CA SER A 180 14.50 -97.74 18.80
C SER A 180 15.26 -97.67 17.48
N HIS A 181 16.04 -98.71 17.13
CA HIS A 181 16.73 -98.79 15.86
C HIS A 181 15.75 -98.97 14.67
N GLU A 182 14.70 -99.78 14.81
CA GLU A 182 13.67 -99.91 13.76
C GLU A 182 12.89 -98.59 13.56
N GLY A 183 12.65 -97.83 14.64
CA GLY A 183 12.08 -96.48 14.55
C GLY A 183 12.91 -95.54 13.66
N VAL A 184 14.22 -95.47 13.90
CA VAL A 184 15.15 -94.67 13.08
C VAL A 184 15.22 -95.17 11.63
N LEU A 185 15.20 -96.50 11.42
CA LEU A 185 15.13 -97.06 10.05
C LEU A 185 13.84 -96.65 9.34
N GLN A 186 12.70 -96.57 10.05
CA GLN A 186 11.42 -96.17 9.48
C GLN A 186 11.34 -94.65 9.20
N GLU A 187 11.92 -93.80 10.04
CA GLU A 187 12.07 -92.37 9.77
C GLU A 187 12.90 -92.14 8.49
N ILE A 188 14.02 -92.84 8.35
CA ILE A 188 14.85 -92.77 7.14
C ILE A 188 14.06 -93.25 5.91
N ARG A 189 13.29 -94.35 6.00
CA ARG A 189 12.41 -94.78 4.89
C ARG A 189 11.38 -93.72 4.49
N SER A 190 10.83 -92.96 5.45
CA SER A 190 9.91 -91.85 5.15
C SER A 190 10.61 -90.76 4.36
N ILE A 191 11.75 -90.26 4.86
CA ILE A 191 12.54 -89.19 4.21
C ILE A 191 12.97 -89.60 2.79
N LEU A 192 13.27 -90.89 2.58
CA LEU A 192 13.56 -91.45 1.26
C LEU A 192 12.34 -91.39 0.33
N VAL A 193 11.15 -91.79 0.79
CA VAL A 193 9.89 -91.68 0.03
C VAL A 193 9.60 -90.22 -0.32
N ASP A 194 9.70 -89.31 0.64
CA ASP A 194 9.45 -87.87 0.44
C ASP A 194 10.36 -87.29 -0.66
N PHE A 195 11.62 -87.74 -0.75
CA PHE A 195 12.54 -87.36 -1.82
C PHE A 195 12.18 -87.97 -3.18
N GLU A 196 11.73 -89.22 -3.23
CA GLU A 196 11.30 -89.88 -4.48
C GLU A 196 10.07 -89.19 -5.07
N GLU A 197 9.10 -88.81 -4.22
CA GLU A 197 7.92 -88.04 -4.62
C GLU A 197 8.29 -86.61 -5.05
N ALA A 198 9.13 -85.90 -4.30
CA ALA A 198 9.52 -84.52 -4.60
C ALA A 198 10.43 -84.38 -5.83
N SER A 199 11.29 -85.36 -6.11
CA SER A 199 12.21 -85.34 -7.25
C SER A 199 11.62 -85.93 -8.53
N GLY A 200 10.62 -86.82 -8.42
CA GLY A 200 10.10 -87.62 -9.53
C GLY A 200 11.10 -88.64 -10.11
N LYS A 201 12.28 -88.79 -9.49
CA LYS A 201 13.36 -89.69 -9.93
C LYS A 201 13.34 -90.95 -9.08
N LYS A 202 13.15 -92.12 -9.70
CA LYS A 202 13.15 -93.38 -8.94
C LYS A 202 14.53 -93.75 -8.40
N ILE A 203 14.57 -94.02 -7.10
CA ILE A 203 15.80 -94.22 -6.34
C ILE A 203 16.18 -95.69 -6.31
N CYS A 204 15.19 -96.57 -6.13
CA CYS A 204 15.36 -98.03 -6.18
C CYS A 204 14.49 -98.67 -7.27
N GLU A 205 15.04 -99.61 -8.01
CA GLU A 205 14.36 -100.24 -9.16
C GLU A 205 13.48 -101.44 -8.78
N HIS A 206 13.72 -102.04 -7.60
CA HIS A 206 13.22 -103.40 -7.28
C HIS A 206 12.52 -103.59 -5.94
N ASP A 207 12.50 -102.60 -5.05
CA ASP A 207 11.76 -102.64 -3.77
C ASP A 207 10.97 -101.34 -3.57
N SER A 208 9.81 -101.42 -2.92
CA SER A 208 9.15 -100.22 -2.39
C SER A 208 9.99 -99.62 -1.28
N MET A 209 10.16 -98.29 -1.28
CA MET A 209 11.02 -97.63 -0.30
C MET A 209 10.48 -97.74 1.13
N SER A 210 9.16 -97.82 1.28
CA SER A 210 8.48 -98.15 2.55
C SER A 210 8.85 -99.53 3.12
N THR A 211 9.37 -100.44 2.29
CA THR A 211 9.81 -101.80 2.67
C THR A 211 11.31 -102.03 2.49
N MET A 212 12.09 -100.98 2.17
CA MET A 212 13.51 -101.13 1.84
C MET A 212 14.30 -101.76 3.00
N HIS A 213 15.01 -102.85 2.71
CA HIS A 213 15.83 -103.56 3.69
C HIS A 213 16.99 -102.66 4.18
N PHE A 214 17.33 -102.70 5.48
CA PHE A 214 18.31 -101.79 6.09
C PHE A 214 19.68 -101.78 5.39
N ARG A 215 20.06 -102.90 4.76
CA ARG A 215 21.33 -103.06 4.01
C ARG A 215 21.37 -102.28 2.69
N SER A 216 20.23 -102.04 2.03
CA SER A 216 20.16 -101.21 0.81
C SER A 216 19.94 -99.72 1.12
N LEU A 217 19.40 -99.40 2.31
CA LEU A 217 19.13 -98.03 2.79
C LEU A 217 20.33 -97.08 2.64
N GLY A 218 21.53 -97.50 3.07
CA GLY A 218 22.76 -96.71 2.94
C GLY A 218 23.19 -96.46 1.49
N SER A 219 22.83 -97.36 0.57
CA SER A 219 23.06 -97.18 -0.88
C SER A 219 22.10 -96.16 -1.47
N ALA A 220 20.82 -96.20 -1.08
CA ALA A 220 19.81 -95.21 -1.49
C ALA A 220 20.18 -93.79 -1.03
N ILE A 221 20.55 -93.62 0.25
CA ILE A 221 21.07 -92.34 0.78
C ILE A 221 22.30 -91.88 -0.02
N SER A 222 23.26 -92.78 -0.29
CA SER A 222 24.48 -92.45 -1.05
C SER A 222 24.22 -92.11 -2.51
N LYS A 223 23.12 -92.60 -3.11
CA LYS A 223 22.65 -92.20 -4.44
C LYS A 223 22.05 -90.80 -4.40
N ILE A 224 21.13 -90.53 -3.47
CA ILE A 224 20.49 -89.22 -3.27
C ILE A 224 21.50 -88.11 -3.03
N LEU A 225 22.45 -88.31 -2.10
CA LEU A 225 23.47 -87.30 -1.80
C LEU A 225 24.33 -86.96 -3.02
N ARG A 226 24.61 -87.94 -3.88
CA ARG A 226 25.35 -87.74 -5.13
C ARG A 226 24.52 -87.02 -6.19
N GLU A 227 23.23 -87.35 -6.30
CA GLU A 227 22.30 -86.65 -7.20
C GLU A 227 22.09 -85.20 -6.77
N LEU A 228 21.97 -84.93 -5.47
CA LEU A 228 21.92 -83.57 -4.92
C LEU A 228 23.21 -82.79 -5.18
N ASP A 229 24.39 -83.40 -4.99
CA ASP A 229 25.66 -82.72 -5.24
C ASP A 229 25.90 -82.42 -6.74
N THR A 230 25.43 -83.28 -7.65
CA THR A 230 25.44 -82.96 -9.10
C THR A 230 24.41 -81.91 -9.47
N GLU A 231 23.21 -81.92 -8.88
CA GLU A 231 22.18 -80.88 -9.07
C GLU A 231 22.69 -79.51 -8.57
N ILE A 232 23.30 -79.46 -7.38
CA ILE A 232 23.95 -78.27 -6.81
C ILE A 232 25.11 -77.78 -7.70
N SER A 233 25.95 -78.68 -8.19
CA SER A 233 27.07 -78.33 -9.07
C SER A 233 26.61 -77.79 -10.42
N PHE A 234 25.56 -78.38 -11.00
CA PHE A 234 24.91 -77.89 -12.22
C PHE A 234 24.27 -76.51 -12.02
N LEU A 235 23.55 -76.30 -10.90
CA LEU A 235 22.95 -75.01 -10.57
C LEU A 235 24.02 -73.94 -10.34
N LYS A 236 25.10 -74.22 -9.61
CA LYS A 236 26.26 -73.30 -9.48
C LYS A 236 26.85 -72.94 -10.85
N GLY A 237 27.07 -73.93 -11.72
CA GLY A 237 27.56 -73.72 -13.08
C GLY A 237 26.63 -72.91 -13.98
N ARG A 238 25.32 -72.89 -13.69
CA ARG A 238 24.32 -72.03 -14.37
C ARG A 238 24.17 -70.65 -13.73
N ILE A 239 24.43 -70.51 -12.44
CA ILE A 239 24.36 -69.24 -11.69
C ILE A 239 25.54 -68.34 -12.06
N PHE A 240 26.77 -68.88 -12.09
CA PHE A 240 27.99 -68.10 -12.39
C PHE A 240 27.91 -67.21 -13.66
N PRO A 241 27.51 -67.71 -14.85
CA PRO A 241 27.38 -66.85 -16.04
C PRO A 241 26.19 -65.88 -15.99
N VAL A 242 25.21 -66.09 -15.09
CA VAL A 242 24.11 -65.15 -14.84
C VAL A 242 24.56 -64.05 -13.86
N GLU A 243 25.42 -64.38 -12.89
CA GLU A 243 26.07 -63.39 -12.01
C GLU A 243 27.02 -62.49 -12.80
N ASP A 244 27.81 -63.05 -13.73
CA ASP A 244 28.68 -62.28 -14.63
C ASP A 244 27.86 -61.38 -15.59
N GLN A 245 26.75 -61.87 -16.13
CA GLN A 245 25.79 -61.05 -16.90
C GLN A 245 25.12 -59.97 -16.04
N LEU A 246 24.83 -60.23 -14.77
CA LEU A 246 24.26 -59.25 -13.85
C LEU A 246 25.28 -58.15 -13.53
N GLU A 247 26.53 -58.50 -13.23
CA GLU A 247 27.56 -57.54 -12.87
C GLU A 247 28.02 -56.71 -14.08
N THR A 248 28.07 -57.31 -15.27
CA THR A 248 28.29 -56.56 -16.53
C THR A 248 27.13 -55.60 -16.81
N LEU A 249 25.87 -56.02 -16.81
CA LEU A 249 24.72 -55.09 -16.95
C LEU A 249 24.71 -54.00 -15.87
N LYS A 250 25.06 -54.34 -14.63
CA LYS A 250 25.19 -53.40 -13.52
C LYS A 250 26.26 -52.36 -13.80
N SER A 251 27.45 -52.78 -14.26
CA SER A 251 28.52 -51.87 -14.66
C SER A 251 28.15 -50.99 -15.86
N GLU A 252 27.47 -51.53 -16.88
CA GLU A 252 26.97 -50.75 -18.02
C GLU A 252 25.93 -49.73 -17.58
N SER A 253 25.01 -50.11 -16.67
CA SER A 253 24.01 -49.19 -16.12
C SER A 253 24.64 -48.08 -15.28
N GLN A 254 25.66 -48.41 -14.47
CA GLN A 254 26.40 -47.45 -13.66
C GLN A 254 27.19 -46.47 -14.54
N ASN A 255 27.96 -46.98 -15.51
CA ASN A 255 28.70 -46.17 -16.48
C ASN A 255 27.76 -45.24 -17.29
N LYS A 256 26.55 -45.70 -17.61
CA LYS A 256 25.53 -44.91 -18.30
C LYS A 256 24.90 -43.83 -17.40
N ILE A 257 24.72 -44.12 -16.11
CA ILE A 257 24.29 -43.13 -15.11
C ILE A 257 25.38 -42.08 -14.90
N GLU A 258 26.64 -42.50 -14.74
CA GLU A 258 27.78 -41.58 -14.59
C GLU A 258 27.99 -40.71 -15.83
N LEU A 259 27.88 -41.26 -17.04
CA LEU A 259 27.95 -40.47 -18.29
C LEU A 259 26.79 -39.46 -18.40
N LEU A 260 25.58 -39.83 -17.97
CA LEU A 260 24.45 -38.89 -17.92
C LEU A 260 24.65 -37.82 -16.85
N LEU A 261 25.17 -38.17 -15.67
CA LEU A 261 25.50 -37.21 -14.61
C LEU A 261 26.60 -36.25 -15.04
N GLN A 262 27.66 -36.73 -15.68
CA GLN A 262 28.71 -35.88 -16.26
C GLN A 262 28.12 -34.97 -17.36
N GLN A 263 27.33 -35.53 -18.29
CA GLN A 263 26.66 -34.72 -19.31
C GLN A 263 25.75 -33.65 -18.70
N HIS A 264 25.08 -33.92 -17.57
CA HIS A 264 24.30 -32.93 -16.84
C HIS A 264 25.17 -31.92 -16.09
N GLN A 265 26.32 -32.32 -15.54
CA GLN A 265 27.28 -31.43 -14.88
C GLN A 265 27.92 -30.47 -15.88
N ASP A 266 28.47 -30.98 -16.99
CA ASP A 266 28.99 -30.18 -18.11
C ASP A 266 27.95 -29.16 -18.61
N ARG A 267 26.67 -29.59 -18.67
CA ARG A 267 25.54 -28.74 -19.05
C ARG A 267 25.29 -27.63 -18.04
N ILE A 268 25.39 -27.90 -16.75
CA ILE A 268 25.19 -26.93 -15.67
C ILE A 268 26.35 -25.93 -15.62
N GLU A 269 27.60 -26.38 -15.75
CA GLU A 269 28.78 -25.50 -15.82
C GLU A 269 28.73 -24.59 -17.05
N GLN A 270 28.32 -25.13 -18.20
CA GLN A 270 28.09 -24.37 -19.42
C GLN A 270 26.98 -23.31 -19.22
N LEU A 271 25.84 -23.68 -18.63
CA LEU A 271 24.76 -22.75 -18.27
C LEU A 271 25.21 -21.63 -17.32
N ILE A 272 26.04 -21.96 -16.32
CA ILE A 272 26.60 -21.00 -15.39
C ILE A 272 27.51 -20.01 -16.14
N SER A 273 28.42 -20.50 -16.98
CA SER A 273 29.32 -19.64 -17.77
C SER A 273 28.57 -18.71 -18.74
N GLU A 274 27.48 -19.18 -19.35
CA GLU A 274 26.63 -18.37 -20.22
C GLU A 274 25.87 -17.29 -19.42
N HIS A 275 25.34 -17.62 -18.25
CA HIS A 275 24.73 -16.62 -17.35
C HIS A 275 25.76 -15.62 -16.78
N GLU A 276 26.99 -16.02 -16.47
CA GLU A 276 28.04 -15.10 -16.01
C GLU A 276 28.44 -14.10 -17.10
N VAL A 277 28.51 -14.55 -18.37
CA VAL A 277 28.70 -13.68 -19.54
C VAL A 277 27.47 -12.78 -19.79
N GLU A 278 26.25 -13.29 -19.60
CA GLU A 278 25.04 -12.46 -19.71
C GLU A 278 24.96 -11.40 -18.58
N ILE A 279 25.31 -11.76 -17.35
CA ILE A 279 25.33 -10.86 -16.19
C ILE A 279 26.40 -9.78 -16.33
N THR A 280 27.61 -10.12 -16.80
CA THR A 280 28.66 -9.13 -17.07
C THR A 280 28.25 -8.19 -18.20
N GLY A 281 27.75 -8.70 -19.33
CA GLY A 281 27.22 -7.87 -20.42
C GLY A 281 26.01 -7.00 -20.03
N LEU A 282 25.13 -7.46 -19.14
CA LEU A 282 24.06 -6.66 -18.56
C LEU A 282 24.59 -5.61 -17.58
N THR A 283 25.64 -5.92 -16.81
CA THR A 283 26.30 -4.99 -15.89
C THR A 283 26.98 -3.85 -16.66
N GLU A 284 27.69 -4.17 -17.75
CA GLU A 284 28.31 -3.18 -18.65
C GLU A 284 27.27 -2.28 -19.34
N LYS A 285 26.15 -2.86 -19.78
CA LYS A 285 25.00 -2.08 -20.31
C LYS A 285 24.40 -1.18 -19.22
N ALA A 286 24.26 -1.67 -17.99
CA ALA A 286 23.75 -0.88 -16.87
C ALA A 286 24.71 0.24 -16.43
N SER A 287 26.02 0.02 -16.44
CA SER A 287 27.01 1.08 -16.19
C SER A 287 27.05 2.09 -17.35
N SER A 288 26.93 1.64 -18.60
CA SER A 288 26.86 2.52 -19.78
C SER A 288 25.62 3.41 -19.74
N ALA A 289 24.44 2.83 -19.44
CA ALA A 289 23.20 3.57 -19.25
C ALA A 289 23.27 4.54 -18.05
N ARG A 290 23.94 4.17 -16.96
CA ARG A 290 24.19 5.06 -15.82
C ARG A 290 25.13 6.22 -16.17
N SER A 291 26.20 5.97 -16.92
CA SER A 291 27.09 7.01 -17.43
C SER A 291 26.37 7.94 -18.42
N GLN A 292 25.49 7.41 -19.27
CA GLN A 292 24.63 8.20 -20.15
C GLN A 292 23.65 9.06 -19.34
N ALA A 293 23.00 8.50 -18.32
CA ALA A 293 22.10 9.22 -17.42
C ALA A 293 22.83 10.35 -16.66
N ASN A 294 24.04 10.08 -16.14
CA ASN A 294 24.88 11.08 -15.49
C ASN A 294 25.30 12.19 -16.47
N SER A 295 25.61 11.84 -17.74
CA SER A 295 25.91 12.83 -18.79
C SER A 295 24.70 13.71 -19.13
N VAL A 296 23.51 13.11 -19.26
CA VAL A 296 22.25 13.85 -19.48
C VAL A 296 21.88 14.71 -18.26
N GLN A 297 22.13 14.23 -17.04
CA GLN A 297 21.95 15.02 -15.81
C GLN A 297 22.90 16.22 -15.77
N SER A 298 24.18 16.04 -16.10
CA SER A 298 25.16 17.14 -16.17
C SER A 298 24.80 18.15 -17.27
N GLN A 299 24.33 17.68 -18.43
CA GLN A 299 23.82 18.56 -19.49
C GLN A 299 22.58 19.34 -19.03
N LEU A 300 21.64 18.70 -18.33
CA LEU A 300 20.47 19.37 -17.74
C LEU A 300 20.87 20.41 -16.68
N GLU A 301 21.86 20.11 -15.84
CA GLU A 301 22.39 21.04 -14.84
C GLU A 301 23.04 22.26 -15.50
N ILE A 302 23.87 22.05 -16.54
CA ILE A 302 24.47 23.13 -17.34
C ILE A 302 23.38 23.98 -18.03
N ILE A 303 22.36 23.37 -18.63
CA ILE A 303 21.25 24.08 -19.29
C ILE A 303 20.42 24.86 -18.26
N GLN A 304 20.13 24.26 -17.10
CA GLN A 304 19.38 24.92 -16.04
C GLN A 304 20.18 26.10 -15.46
N GLU A 305 21.49 25.97 -15.32
CA GLU A 305 22.35 27.05 -14.85
C GLU A 305 22.54 28.15 -15.90
N GLN A 306 22.63 27.82 -17.19
CA GLN A 306 22.54 28.81 -18.27
C GLN A 306 21.21 29.58 -18.23
N ALA A 307 20.08 28.89 -17.99
CA ALA A 307 18.78 29.52 -17.84
C ALA A 307 18.69 30.42 -16.58
N ARG A 308 19.29 30.02 -15.44
CA ARG A 308 19.40 30.88 -14.25
C ARG A 308 20.22 32.14 -14.54
N ASN A 309 21.36 32.01 -15.22
CA ASN A 309 22.22 33.15 -15.55
C ASN A 309 21.59 34.08 -16.59
N GLN A 310 20.86 33.54 -17.58
CA GLN A 310 20.05 34.35 -18.50
C GLN A 310 18.94 35.10 -17.77
N ASN A 311 18.16 34.43 -16.91
CA ASN A 311 17.13 35.09 -16.11
C ASN A 311 17.71 36.16 -15.17
N SER A 312 18.87 35.91 -14.55
CA SER A 312 19.58 36.89 -13.72
C SER A 312 20.04 38.11 -14.54
N MET A 313 20.50 37.90 -15.78
CA MET A 313 20.85 38.99 -16.71
C MET A 313 19.62 39.80 -17.13
N TYR A 314 18.51 39.14 -17.51
CA TYR A 314 17.27 39.83 -17.87
C TYR A 314 16.65 40.58 -16.68
N MET A 315 16.67 40.01 -15.46
CA MET A 315 16.19 40.72 -14.26
C MET A 315 17.05 41.95 -13.94
N ARG A 316 18.36 41.91 -14.19
CA ARG A 316 19.23 43.09 -14.06
C ARG A 316 18.90 44.14 -15.11
N GLN A 317 18.78 43.75 -16.39
CA GLN A 317 18.37 44.66 -17.47
C GLN A 317 17.00 45.29 -17.21
N LEU A 318 16.03 44.54 -16.67
CA LEU A 318 14.74 45.08 -16.25
C LEU A 318 14.90 46.08 -15.09
N SER A 319 15.74 45.79 -14.09
CA SER A 319 16.03 46.73 -13.00
C SER A 319 16.68 48.03 -13.48
N ASP A 320 17.61 47.93 -14.43
CA ASP A 320 18.29 49.09 -15.05
C ASP A 320 17.31 49.93 -15.91
N LEU A 321 16.37 49.27 -16.61
CA LEU A 321 15.30 49.91 -17.36
C LEU A 321 14.23 50.55 -16.46
N GLU A 322 13.84 49.91 -15.36
CA GLU A 322 12.93 50.46 -14.36
C GLU A 322 13.54 51.69 -13.65
N SER A 323 14.85 51.63 -13.36
CA SER A 323 15.62 52.75 -12.83
C SER A 323 15.67 53.92 -13.80
N THR A 324 16.06 53.70 -15.05
CA THR A 324 16.13 54.77 -16.09
C THR A 324 14.75 55.34 -16.45
N VAL A 325 13.68 54.52 -16.49
CA VAL A 325 12.30 55.02 -16.64
C VAL A 325 11.88 55.85 -15.43
N SER A 326 12.29 55.50 -14.22
CA SER A 326 12.01 56.28 -13.00
C SER A 326 12.76 57.62 -12.99
N GLN A 327 14.01 57.63 -13.44
CA GLN A 327 14.84 58.82 -13.64
C GLN A 327 14.20 59.77 -14.67
N LEU A 328 13.89 59.28 -15.88
CA LEU A 328 13.23 60.06 -16.93
C LEU A 328 11.85 60.59 -16.50
N ARG A 329 11.09 59.81 -15.72
CA ARG A 329 9.83 60.27 -15.10
C ARG A 329 10.03 61.33 -14.02
N SER A 330 11.22 61.47 -13.45
CA SER A 330 11.55 62.58 -12.53
C SER A 330 11.94 63.83 -13.30
N GLU A 331 12.80 63.70 -14.31
CA GLU A 331 13.25 64.79 -15.18
C GLU A 331 12.07 65.42 -15.94
N LEU A 332 11.14 64.62 -16.45
CA LEU A 332 9.91 65.10 -17.09
C LEU A 332 9.01 65.89 -16.12
N ARG A 333 8.93 65.48 -14.84
CA ARG A 333 8.15 66.22 -13.82
C ARG A 333 8.82 67.52 -13.42
N GLU A 334 10.13 67.55 -13.36
CA GLU A 334 10.91 68.75 -13.03
C GLU A 334 10.88 69.76 -14.19
N SER A 335 11.08 69.28 -15.42
CA SER A 335 10.94 70.08 -16.65
C SER A 335 9.53 70.66 -16.78
N LYS A 336 8.49 69.86 -16.49
CA LYS A 336 7.11 70.36 -16.49
C LYS A 336 6.91 71.48 -15.47
N ARG A 337 7.41 71.33 -14.23
CA ARG A 337 7.31 72.41 -13.21
C ARG A 337 8.02 73.68 -13.66
N MET A 338 9.25 73.57 -14.17
CA MET A 338 10.00 74.71 -14.71
C MET A 338 9.26 75.46 -15.84
N TYR A 339 8.46 74.77 -16.66
CA TYR A 339 7.60 75.42 -17.65
C TYR A 339 6.35 76.04 -17.04
N GLU A 340 5.72 75.40 -16.05
CA GLU A 340 4.57 75.96 -15.31
C GLU A 340 4.97 77.25 -14.57
N ASP A 341 6.08 77.22 -13.83
CA ASP A 341 6.67 78.39 -13.16
C ASP A 341 6.99 79.53 -14.15
N LYS A 342 7.47 79.19 -15.36
CA LYS A 342 7.80 80.18 -16.39
C LYS A 342 6.57 80.74 -17.11
N ILE A 343 5.48 79.99 -17.20
CA ILE A 343 4.19 80.50 -17.69
C ILE A 343 3.62 81.50 -16.68
N GLU A 344 3.58 81.17 -15.38
CA GLU A 344 3.07 82.07 -14.34
C GLU A 344 3.84 83.41 -14.31
N GLU A 345 5.15 83.39 -14.55
CA GLU A 345 5.98 84.59 -14.70
C GLU A 345 5.63 85.42 -15.96
N LEU A 346 5.37 84.78 -17.11
CA LEU A 346 4.98 85.48 -18.33
C LEU A 346 3.55 86.05 -18.24
N GLU A 347 2.65 85.38 -17.54
CA GLU A 347 1.29 85.88 -17.27
C GLU A 347 1.34 87.15 -16.40
N LYS A 348 2.18 87.20 -15.36
CA LYS A 348 2.41 88.42 -14.56
C LYS A 348 2.93 89.59 -15.41
N GLN A 349 3.92 89.33 -16.28
CA GLN A 349 4.47 90.35 -17.18
C GLN A 349 3.40 90.86 -18.18
N LEU A 350 2.54 89.97 -18.69
CA LEU A 350 1.45 90.34 -19.59
C LEU A 350 0.36 91.16 -18.88
N VAL A 351 0.06 90.91 -17.61
CA VAL A 351 -0.86 91.75 -16.82
C VAL A 351 -0.30 93.17 -16.66
N LEU A 352 0.98 93.31 -16.29
CA LEU A 352 1.63 94.61 -16.12
C LEU A 352 1.61 95.45 -17.41
N ALA A 353 2.00 94.85 -18.54
CA ALA A 353 2.00 95.52 -19.84
C ALA A 353 0.58 95.93 -20.30
N ASN A 354 -0.48 95.22 -19.88
CA ASN A 354 -1.85 95.62 -20.16
C ASN A 354 -2.29 96.84 -19.32
N SER A 355 -1.89 96.94 -18.04
CA SER A 355 -2.16 98.14 -17.22
C SER A 355 -1.54 99.40 -17.83
N GLU A 356 -0.24 99.36 -18.14
CA GLU A 356 0.49 100.48 -18.78
C GLU A 356 -0.18 100.92 -20.10
N LEU A 357 -0.61 99.95 -20.92
CA LEU A 357 -1.30 100.20 -22.18
C LEU A 357 -2.74 100.74 -22.00
N THR A 358 -3.42 100.45 -20.89
CA THR A 358 -4.71 101.08 -20.57
C THR A 358 -4.54 102.52 -20.10
N GLU A 359 -3.54 102.81 -19.28
CA GLU A 359 -3.25 104.17 -18.78
C GLU A 359 -2.93 105.12 -19.95
N ALA A 360 -1.98 104.75 -20.80
CA ALA A 360 -1.59 105.54 -21.98
C ALA A 360 -2.72 105.79 -23.00
N ARG A 361 -3.78 104.95 -23.01
CA ARG A 361 -4.98 105.20 -23.82
C ARG A 361 -5.87 106.28 -23.21
N THR A 362 -6.03 106.30 -21.89
CA THR A 362 -6.89 107.29 -21.22
C THR A 362 -6.36 108.71 -21.36
N GLU A 363 -5.04 108.90 -21.26
CA GLU A 363 -4.41 110.22 -21.46
C GLU A 363 -4.64 110.76 -22.89
N ARG A 364 -4.45 109.92 -23.91
CA ARG A 364 -4.67 110.26 -25.32
C ARG A 364 -6.10 110.77 -25.56
N ASP A 365 -7.08 110.08 -24.99
CA ASP A 365 -8.49 110.37 -25.24
C ASP A 365 -8.92 111.69 -24.58
N GLN A 366 -8.34 112.01 -23.41
CA GLN A 366 -8.53 113.32 -22.76
C GLN A 366 -8.01 114.47 -23.65
N PHE A 367 -6.76 114.40 -24.14
CA PHE A 367 -6.20 115.45 -25.01
C PHE A 367 -7.02 115.66 -26.29
N SER A 368 -7.58 114.58 -26.86
CA SER A 368 -8.43 114.68 -28.05
C SER A 368 -9.75 115.43 -27.77
N GLN A 369 -10.30 115.31 -26.56
CA GLN A 369 -11.54 116.00 -26.19
C GLN A 369 -11.30 117.50 -25.91
N GLU A 370 -10.19 117.83 -25.25
CA GLU A 370 -9.80 119.23 -24.99
C GLU A 370 -9.59 120.02 -26.29
N SER A 371 -8.99 119.39 -27.32
CA SER A 371 -8.80 120.01 -28.64
C SER A 371 -10.11 120.33 -29.36
N GLY A 372 -11.11 119.43 -29.32
CA GLY A 372 -12.39 119.64 -30.02
C GLY A 372 -13.16 120.85 -29.50
N ASN A 373 -13.16 121.03 -28.17
CA ASN A 373 -13.85 122.14 -27.48
C ASN A 373 -13.34 123.54 -27.88
N LEU A 374 -12.17 123.66 -28.52
CA LEU A 374 -11.59 124.93 -28.97
C LEU A 374 -12.04 125.32 -30.40
N ASP A 375 -12.25 124.36 -31.30
CA ASP A 375 -12.64 124.66 -32.69
C ASP A 375 -14.08 125.21 -32.77
N ASP A 376 -15.00 124.60 -32.01
CA ASP A 376 -16.40 125.05 -31.88
C ASP A 376 -16.53 126.54 -31.49
N GLN A 377 -15.60 127.05 -30.68
CA GLN A 377 -15.58 128.44 -30.24
C GLN A 377 -15.14 129.39 -31.36
N LEU A 378 -14.22 128.96 -32.22
CA LEU A 378 -13.71 129.76 -33.34
C LEU A 378 -14.79 129.94 -34.42
N GLN A 379 -15.48 128.86 -34.79
CA GLN A 379 -16.51 128.87 -35.84
C GLN A 379 -17.63 129.87 -35.52
N LYS A 380 -18.03 129.97 -34.24
CA LYS A 380 -19.09 130.89 -33.78
C LYS A 380 -18.78 132.37 -34.03
N LEU A 381 -17.53 132.79 -33.81
CA LEU A 381 -17.13 134.21 -33.92
C LEU A 381 -17.11 134.72 -35.36
N LEU A 382 -16.85 133.84 -36.34
CA LEU A 382 -16.83 134.20 -37.76
C LEU A 382 -18.23 134.59 -38.29
N ALA A 383 -19.29 134.01 -37.74
CA ALA A 383 -20.66 134.24 -38.19
C ALA A 383 -21.18 135.66 -37.88
N ASP A 384 -20.84 136.22 -36.71
CA ASP A 384 -21.35 137.53 -36.26
C ASP A 384 -20.79 138.70 -37.09
N LEU A 385 -19.54 138.59 -37.56
CA LEU A 385 -18.85 139.65 -38.30
C LEU A 385 -19.54 139.91 -39.66
N HIS A 386 -19.88 138.83 -40.37
CA HIS A 386 -20.45 138.85 -41.72
C HIS A 386 -21.85 139.50 -41.81
N LYS A 387 -22.52 139.71 -40.66
CA LYS A 387 -23.81 140.38 -40.55
C LYS A 387 -23.72 141.90 -40.70
N ARG A 388 -22.68 142.52 -40.16
CA ARG A 388 -22.58 143.99 -39.96
C ARG A 388 -22.25 144.77 -41.23
N GLU A 389 -21.48 144.19 -42.14
CA GLU A 389 -20.98 144.88 -43.33
C GLU A 389 -22.10 145.32 -44.30
N LYS A 390 -23.23 144.60 -44.32
CA LYS A 390 -24.39 144.90 -45.18
C LYS A 390 -25.15 146.17 -44.77
N GLU A 391 -25.04 146.60 -43.51
CA GLU A 391 -25.84 147.70 -42.96
C GLU A 391 -25.35 149.09 -43.44
N LEU A 392 -24.06 149.22 -43.79
CA LEU A 392 -23.39 150.51 -44.07
C LEU A 392 -23.67 151.10 -45.47
N SER A 393 -23.92 150.25 -46.47
CA SER A 393 -23.89 150.68 -47.88
C SER A 393 -25.07 151.54 -48.35
N LEU A 394 -26.15 151.61 -47.57
CA LEU A 394 -27.40 152.27 -47.96
C LEU A 394 -27.38 153.81 -47.84
N GLU A 395 -26.56 154.37 -46.94
CA GLU A 395 -26.66 155.77 -46.52
C GLU A 395 -26.13 156.78 -47.55
N LYS A 396 -25.13 156.39 -48.36
CA LYS A 396 -24.29 157.34 -49.12
C LYS A 396 -24.98 158.03 -50.31
N GLU A 397 -26.06 157.48 -50.83
CA GLU A 397 -26.64 157.90 -52.12
C GLU A 397 -27.46 159.21 -52.04
N GLN A 398 -27.89 159.62 -50.83
CA GLN A 398 -28.93 160.63 -50.68
C GLN A 398 -28.45 162.10 -50.91
N ASN A 399 -27.19 162.41 -50.62
CA ASN A 399 -26.74 163.79 -50.32
C ASN A 399 -26.41 164.67 -51.55
N LYS A 400 -26.48 164.16 -52.78
CA LYS A 400 -25.81 164.75 -53.97
C LYS A 400 -26.55 165.90 -54.69
N ARG A 401 -27.76 166.31 -54.25
CA ARG A 401 -28.78 166.91 -55.15
C ARG A 401 -29.12 168.42 -54.98
N LEU A 402 -28.24 169.31 -54.47
CA LEU A 402 -28.70 170.51 -53.72
C LEU A 402 -28.18 171.96 -53.99
N TRP A 403 -27.39 172.30 -55.03
CA TRP A 403 -26.54 173.53 -55.01
C TRP A 403 -27.01 174.86 -55.70
N ASP A 404 -26.33 175.32 -56.77
CA ASP A 404 -25.88 176.74 -56.94
C ASP A 404 -26.87 177.82 -57.48
N ARG A 405 -26.54 179.13 -57.29
CA ARG A 405 -27.21 180.28 -57.95
C ARG A 405 -26.37 181.60 -58.05
N ASP A 406 -26.95 182.80 -57.83
CA ASP A 406 -26.48 184.13 -58.35
C ASP A 406 -26.32 185.28 -57.29
N THR A 407 -25.69 186.42 -57.69
CA THR A 407 -25.44 187.65 -56.87
C THR A 407 -24.88 188.84 -57.69
N GLY A 408 -25.13 190.12 -57.29
CA GLY A 408 -24.31 191.31 -57.67
C GLY A 408 -25.04 192.67 -57.83
N ASN A 409 -24.48 193.81 -57.35
CA ASN A 409 -25.01 195.18 -57.59
C ASN A 409 -24.11 196.38 -57.16
N SER A 410 -24.63 197.63 -57.31
CA SER A 410 -24.12 198.96 -56.86
C SER A 410 -23.07 199.70 -57.74
N ILE A 411 -23.10 201.06 -57.75
CA ILE A 411 -22.30 201.94 -58.64
C ILE A 411 -21.91 203.36 -58.11
N THR A 412 -22.85 204.20 -57.58
CA THR A 412 -22.96 205.60 -58.07
C THR A 412 -22.39 206.81 -57.28
N ILE A 413 -22.82 207.11 -56.05
CA ILE A 413 -22.77 208.50 -55.46
C ILE A 413 -21.39 208.93 -54.94
N ASP A 414 -20.44 208.02 -55.03
CA ASP A 414 -19.34 207.89 -54.09
C ASP A 414 -18.16 208.83 -54.37
N HIS A 415 -18.27 209.84 -55.25
CA HIS A 415 -17.09 210.47 -55.88
C HIS A 415 -16.29 211.49 -55.05
N LEU A 416 -16.89 212.59 -54.60
CA LEU A 416 -16.15 213.57 -53.75
C LEU A 416 -16.20 213.20 -52.26
N ARG A 417 -17.07 212.23 -51.91
CA ARG A 417 -16.85 211.40 -50.73
C ARG A 417 -15.57 210.62 -50.91
N ARG A 418 -15.43 209.81 -51.97
CA ARG A 418 -14.15 209.19 -52.36
C ARG A 418 -13.00 210.18 -52.21
N GLU A 419 -12.87 211.33 -52.87
CA GLU A 419 -11.57 212.02 -52.78
C GLU A 419 -11.10 212.47 -51.36
N LEU A 420 -11.98 212.85 -50.42
CA LEU A 420 -11.58 213.12 -49.02
C LEU A 420 -11.60 211.84 -48.16
N ASP A 421 -12.58 210.97 -48.37
CA ASP A 421 -12.57 209.60 -47.84
C ASP A 421 -11.46 208.75 -48.48
N ASP A 422 -10.70 209.22 -49.46
CA ASP A 422 -9.59 208.52 -50.14
C ASP A 422 -8.29 208.94 -49.48
N ARG A 423 -8.23 210.13 -48.87
CA ARG A 423 -7.14 210.49 -47.95
C ARG A 423 -7.41 210.06 -46.52
N ASN A 424 -8.66 210.11 -46.08
CA ASN A 424 -9.07 209.58 -44.78
C ASN A 424 -9.13 208.04 -44.79
N MET A 425 -9.65 207.40 -45.85
CA MET A 425 -9.39 205.98 -46.08
C MET A 425 -7.99 205.69 -46.61
N GLU A 426 -7.15 206.60 -47.10
CA GLU A 426 -5.71 206.24 -47.23
C GLU A 426 -5.09 206.10 -45.84
N VAL A 427 -5.38 207.01 -44.89
CA VAL A 427 -4.91 206.84 -43.50
C VAL A 427 -5.56 205.62 -42.85
N GLN A 428 -6.88 205.45 -42.93
CA GLN A 428 -7.56 204.27 -42.39
C GLN A 428 -7.22 202.98 -43.16
N ARG A 429 -6.82 203.04 -44.45
CA ARG A 429 -6.27 201.89 -45.20
C ARG A 429 -4.85 201.63 -44.79
N LEU A 430 -4.02 202.62 -44.46
CA LEU A 430 -2.69 202.39 -43.91
C LEU A 430 -2.78 201.81 -42.49
N GLU A 431 -3.68 202.33 -41.65
CA GLU A 431 -3.98 201.74 -40.33
C GLU A 431 -4.63 200.37 -40.44
N ALA A 432 -5.59 200.16 -41.35
CA ALA A 432 -6.22 198.88 -41.59
C ALA A 432 -5.29 197.90 -42.32
N LEU A 433 -4.31 198.36 -43.10
CA LEU A 433 -3.24 197.54 -43.69
C LEU A 433 -2.23 197.16 -42.62
N LEU A 434 -1.89 198.06 -41.69
CA LEU A 434 -1.02 197.75 -40.54
C LEU A 434 -1.74 196.80 -39.57
N LYS A 435 -3.04 197.00 -39.34
CA LYS A 435 -3.90 196.13 -38.52
C LYS A 435 -4.21 194.80 -39.22
N ALA A 436 -4.40 194.80 -40.54
CA ALA A 436 -4.53 193.60 -41.36
C ALA A 436 -3.21 192.83 -41.36
N MET A 437 -2.08 193.45 -41.70
CA MET A 437 -0.73 192.86 -41.63
C MET A 437 -0.41 192.35 -40.22
N LYS A 438 -0.85 193.04 -39.15
CA LYS A 438 -0.73 192.54 -37.77
C LYS A 438 -1.64 191.33 -37.54
N SER A 439 -2.89 191.35 -37.98
CA SER A 439 -3.83 190.21 -37.88
C SER A 439 -3.49 189.05 -38.81
N GLU A 440 -2.78 189.31 -39.90
CA GLU A 440 -2.30 188.34 -40.86
C GLU A 440 -1.01 187.72 -40.36
N CYS A 441 -0.10 188.49 -39.75
CA CYS A 441 1.07 187.97 -39.04
C CYS A 441 0.64 187.17 -37.79
N GLN A 442 -0.34 187.67 -37.03
CA GLN A 442 -1.01 186.93 -35.94
C GLN A 442 -1.64 185.63 -36.47
N GLY A 443 -2.49 185.70 -37.49
CA GLY A 443 -3.17 184.56 -38.08
C GLY A 443 -2.25 183.60 -38.84
N GLN A 444 -1.11 184.08 -39.35
CA GLN A 444 -0.01 183.29 -39.91
C GLN A 444 0.75 182.60 -38.80
N MET A 445 0.96 183.25 -37.65
CA MET A 445 1.55 182.65 -36.46
C MET A 445 0.60 181.63 -35.83
N GLU A 446 -0.71 181.86 -35.81
CA GLU A 446 -1.73 180.88 -35.39
C GLU A 446 -1.84 179.71 -36.38
N ARG A 447 -1.80 179.96 -37.69
CA ARG A 447 -1.69 178.90 -38.72
C ARG A 447 -0.36 178.15 -38.63
N GLN A 448 0.75 178.82 -38.30
CA GLN A 448 2.02 178.16 -37.99
C GLN A 448 1.91 177.32 -36.73
N MET A 449 1.33 177.83 -35.63
CA MET A 449 1.16 177.09 -34.38
C MET A 449 0.25 175.88 -34.57
N ALA A 450 -0.86 175.97 -35.31
CA ALA A 450 -1.69 174.83 -35.66
C ALA A 450 -0.97 173.84 -36.57
N ALA A 451 -0.19 174.30 -37.55
CA ALA A 451 0.65 173.44 -38.39
C ALA A 451 1.84 172.82 -37.63
N ILE A 452 2.37 173.49 -36.61
CA ILE A 452 3.40 172.98 -35.70
C ILE A 452 2.80 171.97 -34.74
N GLN A 453 1.61 172.21 -34.19
CA GLN A 453 0.91 171.28 -33.30
C GLN A 453 0.47 170.02 -34.05
N GLY A 454 -0.10 170.14 -35.26
CA GLY A 454 -0.37 169.01 -36.14
C GLY A 454 0.90 168.26 -36.57
N LYS A 455 2.02 168.97 -36.76
CA LYS A 455 3.34 168.34 -36.92
C LYS A 455 3.82 167.67 -35.63
N ASN A 456 3.52 168.19 -34.45
CA ASN A 456 3.94 167.61 -33.17
C ASN A 456 3.13 166.35 -32.84
N GLU A 457 1.81 166.38 -33.04
CA GLU A 457 0.95 165.19 -32.93
C GLU A 457 1.33 164.11 -33.95
N SER A 458 1.67 164.50 -35.18
CA SER A 458 2.17 163.52 -36.16
C SER A 458 3.59 163.05 -35.84
N LEU A 459 4.43 163.87 -35.21
CA LEU A 459 5.76 163.49 -34.71
C LEU A 459 5.69 162.58 -33.47
N GLU A 460 4.70 162.76 -32.59
CA GLU A 460 4.40 161.85 -31.47
C GLU A 460 3.82 160.53 -31.99
N LYS A 461 2.88 160.57 -32.94
CA LYS A 461 2.37 159.37 -33.63
C LYS A 461 3.51 158.63 -34.32
N VAL A 462 4.36 159.34 -35.08
CA VAL A 462 5.60 158.79 -35.66
C VAL A 462 6.53 158.24 -34.59
N SER A 463 6.75 158.91 -33.46
CA SER A 463 7.62 158.41 -32.38
C SER A 463 7.07 157.13 -31.74
N SER A 464 5.75 157.04 -31.53
CA SER A 464 5.10 155.82 -31.04
C SER A 464 5.15 154.67 -32.05
N LEU A 465 4.99 154.97 -33.35
CA LEU A 465 5.15 154.01 -34.43
C LEU A 465 6.62 153.60 -34.62
N THR A 466 7.58 154.51 -34.38
CA THR A 466 9.01 154.21 -34.35
C THR A 466 9.35 153.34 -33.14
N ALA A 467 8.79 153.59 -31.95
CA ALA A 467 8.97 152.74 -30.79
C ALA A 467 8.38 151.32 -31.00
N GLN A 468 7.18 151.22 -31.60
CA GLN A 468 6.61 149.94 -32.01
C GLN A 468 7.41 149.27 -33.14
N LEU A 469 7.95 150.03 -34.09
CA LEU A 469 8.81 149.53 -35.16
C LEU A 469 10.14 149.01 -34.62
N GLU A 470 10.78 149.70 -33.68
CA GLU A 470 12.00 149.19 -33.03
C GLU A 470 11.69 148.01 -32.10
N SER A 471 10.55 148.00 -31.39
CA SER A 471 10.14 146.83 -30.59
C SER A 471 9.80 145.61 -31.45
N THR A 472 9.25 145.80 -32.64
CA THR A 472 8.98 144.70 -33.59
C THR A 472 10.23 144.28 -34.35
N LYS A 473 11.15 145.20 -34.68
CA LYS A 473 12.51 144.86 -35.15
C LYS A 473 13.33 144.13 -34.09
N GLU A 474 13.17 144.45 -32.81
CA GLU A 474 13.81 143.77 -31.68
C GLU A 474 13.26 142.35 -31.53
N MET A 475 11.93 142.20 -31.56
CA MET A 475 11.29 140.88 -31.60
C MET A 475 11.70 140.08 -32.85
N LEU A 476 11.77 140.72 -34.03
CA LEU A 476 12.21 140.09 -35.27
C LEU A 476 13.69 139.68 -35.18
N ARG A 477 14.57 140.50 -34.60
CA ARG A 477 15.97 140.14 -34.35
C ARG A 477 16.07 138.94 -33.40
N LYS A 478 15.31 138.90 -32.31
CA LYS A 478 15.27 137.73 -31.42
C LYS A 478 14.73 136.47 -32.10
N VAL A 479 13.70 136.60 -32.95
CA VAL A 479 13.19 135.47 -33.76
C VAL A 479 14.21 135.04 -34.82
N VAL A 480 15.00 135.96 -35.39
CA VAL A 480 16.10 135.64 -36.30
C VAL A 480 17.30 135.03 -35.57
N GLU A 481 17.61 135.46 -34.34
CA GLU A 481 18.62 134.86 -33.46
C GLU A 481 18.20 133.45 -33.03
N GLU A 482 16.94 133.24 -32.66
CA GLU A 482 16.38 131.90 -32.43
C GLU A 482 16.37 131.04 -33.69
N LEU A 483 15.99 131.58 -34.87
CA LEU A 483 15.99 130.84 -36.13
C LEU A 483 17.40 130.52 -36.59
N THR A 484 18.38 131.39 -36.35
CA THR A 484 19.79 131.11 -36.67
C THR A 484 20.42 130.15 -35.66
N ALA A 485 20.06 130.19 -34.38
CA ALA A 485 20.42 129.15 -33.41
C ALA A 485 19.77 127.79 -33.74
N LYS A 486 18.47 127.76 -34.07
CA LYS A 486 17.76 126.57 -34.53
C LYS A 486 18.32 126.05 -35.85
N LYS A 487 18.77 126.92 -36.77
CA LYS A 487 19.47 126.56 -38.01
C LYS A 487 20.87 126.01 -37.74
N MET A 488 21.65 126.61 -36.84
CA MET A 488 22.96 126.05 -36.42
C MET A 488 22.81 124.69 -35.75
N ASN A 489 21.77 124.52 -34.91
CA ASN A 489 21.43 123.22 -34.32
C ASN A 489 20.96 122.22 -35.37
N LEU A 490 20.10 122.61 -36.31
CA LEU A 490 19.67 121.77 -37.43
C LEU A 490 20.88 121.35 -38.27
N GLU A 491 21.71 122.29 -38.73
CA GLU A 491 22.95 121.99 -39.45
C GLU A 491 23.91 121.12 -38.62
N SER A 492 23.96 121.26 -37.29
CA SER A 492 24.75 120.36 -36.44
C SER A 492 24.16 118.96 -36.41
N SER A 493 22.83 118.82 -36.39
CA SER A 493 22.15 117.53 -36.47
C SER A 493 22.30 116.91 -37.86
N GLU A 494 22.20 117.69 -38.94
CA GLU A 494 22.45 117.28 -40.33
C GLU A 494 23.91 116.85 -40.53
N ARG A 495 24.88 117.53 -39.89
CA ARG A 495 26.27 117.06 -39.82
C ARG A 495 26.35 115.72 -39.08
N THR A 496 25.80 115.58 -37.88
CA THR A 496 25.83 114.28 -37.17
C THR A 496 25.10 113.16 -37.92
N VAL A 497 24.02 113.46 -38.64
CA VAL A 497 23.32 112.50 -39.50
C VAL A 497 24.16 112.17 -40.74
N SER A 498 24.89 113.14 -41.30
CA SER A 498 25.84 112.91 -42.39
C SER A 498 27.04 112.07 -41.94
N ASP A 499 27.59 112.35 -40.75
CA ASP A 499 28.69 111.61 -40.13
C ASP A 499 28.25 110.18 -39.76
N LEU A 500 27.06 110.01 -39.19
CA LEU A 500 26.46 108.71 -38.92
C LEU A 500 26.12 107.96 -40.21
N THR A 501 25.67 108.65 -41.27
CA THR A 501 25.40 108.04 -42.59
C THR A 501 26.70 107.64 -43.28
N ALA A 502 27.75 108.46 -43.21
CA ALA A 502 29.08 108.14 -43.74
C ALA A 502 29.74 107.00 -42.97
N SER A 503 29.57 106.96 -41.65
CA SER A 503 30.02 105.85 -40.80
C SER A 503 29.21 104.59 -41.06
N LEU A 504 27.89 104.68 -41.26
CA LEU A 504 27.03 103.56 -41.65
C LEU A 504 27.43 103.02 -43.02
N GLN A 505 27.65 103.88 -44.03
CA GLN A 505 28.20 103.50 -45.34
C GLN A 505 29.63 102.94 -45.25
N GLU A 506 30.43 103.34 -44.26
CA GLU A 506 31.72 102.71 -43.97
C GLU A 506 31.55 101.33 -43.32
N LYS A 507 30.59 101.14 -42.41
CA LYS A 507 30.22 99.82 -41.88
C LYS A 507 29.65 98.92 -42.96
N GLU A 508 28.80 99.43 -43.85
CA GLU A 508 28.28 98.70 -45.01
C GLU A 508 29.44 98.30 -45.93
N ARG A 509 30.33 99.22 -46.34
CA ARG A 509 31.51 98.87 -47.14
C ARG A 509 32.46 97.90 -46.42
N ALA A 510 32.56 97.95 -45.09
CA ALA A 510 33.33 96.96 -44.32
C ALA A 510 32.62 95.59 -44.25
N ILE A 511 31.29 95.57 -44.18
CA ILE A 511 30.46 94.37 -44.25
C ILE A 511 30.51 93.77 -45.67
N GLU A 512 30.50 94.59 -46.72
CA GLU A 512 30.70 94.16 -48.11
C GLU A 512 32.12 93.64 -48.34
N ALA A 513 33.14 94.31 -47.80
CA ALA A 513 34.53 93.85 -47.88
C ALA A 513 34.72 92.52 -47.15
N THR A 514 34.18 92.37 -45.95
CA THR A 514 34.22 91.11 -45.19
C THR A 514 33.32 90.03 -45.79
N ASN A 515 32.19 90.36 -46.43
CA ASN A 515 31.38 89.42 -47.20
C ASN A 515 32.06 88.97 -48.49
N ALA A 516 32.79 89.87 -49.17
CA ALA A 516 33.62 89.55 -50.31
C ALA A 516 34.83 88.71 -49.90
N GLU A 517 35.41 88.95 -48.72
CA GLU A 517 36.44 88.09 -48.12
C GLU A 517 35.87 86.73 -47.71
N ILE A 518 34.72 86.67 -47.05
CA ILE A 518 34.00 85.42 -46.75
C ILE A 518 33.67 84.68 -48.04
N THR A 519 33.33 85.37 -49.12
CA THR A 519 33.06 84.75 -50.44
C THR A 519 34.34 84.23 -51.08
N LYS A 520 35.47 84.96 -50.99
CA LYS A 520 36.81 84.50 -51.40
C LYS A 520 37.32 83.35 -50.54
N LEU A 521 37.00 83.34 -49.25
CA LEU A 521 37.36 82.27 -48.32
C LEU A 521 36.49 81.04 -48.53
N ARG A 522 35.19 81.20 -48.82
CA ARG A 522 34.29 80.13 -49.28
C ARG A 522 34.78 79.56 -50.59
N SER A 523 34.98 80.35 -51.63
CA SER A 523 35.49 79.83 -52.92
C SER A 523 36.90 79.24 -52.81
N ARG A 524 37.75 79.73 -51.90
CA ARG A 524 39.04 79.08 -51.57
C ARG A 524 38.86 77.78 -50.78
N VAL A 525 37.85 77.68 -49.91
CA VAL A 525 37.48 76.44 -49.22
C VAL A 525 36.86 75.44 -50.19
N ASP A 526 36.00 75.87 -51.11
CA ASP A 526 35.41 75.04 -52.16
C ASP A 526 36.47 74.57 -53.14
N LEU A 527 37.41 75.44 -53.54
CA LEU A 527 38.58 75.07 -54.34
C LEU A 527 39.48 74.10 -53.56
N LYS A 528 39.73 74.33 -52.27
CA LYS A 528 40.49 73.40 -51.42
C LYS A 528 39.74 72.10 -51.15
N LEU A 529 38.41 72.10 -51.19
CA LEU A 529 37.56 70.91 -51.12
C LEU A 529 37.63 70.13 -52.43
N GLN A 530 37.66 70.81 -53.59
CA GLN A 530 37.91 70.21 -54.90
C GLN A 530 39.34 69.69 -55.02
N GLU A 531 40.34 70.39 -54.49
CA GLU A 531 41.73 69.90 -54.38
C GLU A 531 41.82 68.70 -53.44
N LEU A 532 41.12 68.70 -52.29
CA LEU A 532 41.07 67.55 -51.39
C LEU A 532 40.29 66.38 -52.00
N GLN A 533 39.26 66.65 -52.80
CA GLN A 533 38.55 65.64 -53.59
C GLN A 533 39.44 65.10 -54.71
N HIS A 534 40.26 65.94 -55.35
CA HIS A 534 41.27 65.53 -56.33
C HIS A 534 42.35 64.69 -55.67
N LEU A 535 42.98 65.17 -54.59
CA LEU A 535 43.99 64.44 -53.81
C LEU A 535 43.42 63.18 -53.15
N LYS A 536 42.11 63.12 -52.89
CA LYS A 536 41.42 61.89 -52.50
C LYS A 536 41.25 60.96 -53.70
N ASN A 537 40.77 61.43 -54.85
CA ASN A 537 40.62 60.60 -56.05
C ASN A 537 41.98 60.10 -56.58
N GLU A 538 43.01 60.94 -56.49
CA GLU A 538 44.41 60.67 -56.81
C GLU A 538 45.07 59.81 -55.73
N GLY A 539 44.71 59.97 -54.44
CA GLY A 539 45.14 59.09 -53.36
C GLY A 539 44.42 57.74 -53.33
N ASP A 540 43.19 57.66 -53.85
CA ASP A 540 42.43 56.44 -54.11
C ASP A 540 42.94 55.79 -55.42
N HIS A 541 43.32 56.57 -56.44
CA HIS A 541 43.99 56.07 -57.65
C HIS A 541 45.41 55.59 -57.36
N LEU A 542 46.21 56.31 -56.56
CA LEU A 542 47.51 55.87 -56.08
C LEU A 542 47.39 54.68 -55.13
N ARG A 543 46.31 54.57 -54.33
CA ARG A 543 46.02 53.35 -53.58
C ARG A 543 45.66 52.21 -54.52
N ASN A 544 44.85 52.44 -55.56
CA ASN A 544 44.52 51.42 -56.56
C ASN A 544 45.79 50.97 -57.29
N VAL A 545 46.60 51.88 -57.82
CA VAL A 545 47.89 51.62 -58.47
C VAL A 545 48.89 51.01 -57.49
N GLN A 546 48.87 51.34 -56.20
CA GLN A 546 49.67 50.67 -55.18
C GLN A 546 49.15 49.25 -54.94
N THR A 547 47.84 49.02 -54.82
CA THR A 547 47.27 47.67 -54.70
C THR A 547 47.43 46.86 -55.98
N GLU A 548 47.47 47.48 -57.15
CA GLU A 548 47.83 46.84 -58.42
C GLU A 548 49.34 46.56 -58.47
N CYS A 549 50.20 47.45 -57.98
CA CYS A 549 51.64 47.21 -57.87
C CYS A 549 51.99 46.17 -56.80
N GLU A 550 51.21 46.08 -55.72
CA GLU A 550 51.31 45.07 -54.67
C GLU A 550 50.70 43.75 -55.14
N ALA A 551 49.58 43.76 -55.88
CA ALA A 551 49.02 42.59 -56.54
C ALA A 551 49.87 42.12 -57.70
N LEU A 552 50.59 42.99 -58.41
CA LEU A 552 51.56 42.63 -59.45
C LEU A 552 52.89 42.19 -58.84
N LYS A 553 53.32 42.71 -57.68
CA LYS A 553 54.47 42.17 -56.93
C LYS A 553 54.13 40.84 -56.26
N LEU A 554 52.92 40.67 -55.72
CA LEU A 554 52.41 39.39 -55.27
C LEU A 554 52.29 38.45 -56.45
N GLN A 555 51.66 38.84 -57.56
CA GLN A 555 51.55 38.01 -58.75
C GLN A 555 52.94 37.71 -59.35
N MET A 556 53.91 38.61 -59.34
CA MET A 556 55.29 38.30 -59.77
C MET A 556 55.98 37.37 -58.79
N ALA A 557 55.96 37.63 -57.48
CA ALA A 557 56.56 36.75 -56.48
C ALA A 557 55.85 35.38 -56.44
N GLU A 558 54.55 35.32 -56.71
CA GLU A 558 53.76 34.11 -56.91
C GLU A 558 54.10 33.44 -58.23
N LYS A 559 54.29 34.17 -59.33
CA LYS A 559 54.68 33.60 -60.64
C LYS A 559 56.11 33.10 -60.63
N ASP A 560 57.05 33.78 -59.97
CA ASP A 560 58.43 33.35 -59.78
C ASP A 560 58.48 32.17 -58.81
N LYS A 561 57.75 32.23 -57.70
CA LYS A 561 57.58 31.08 -56.80
C LYS A 561 56.82 29.93 -57.46
N VAL A 562 55.90 30.19 -58.39
CA VAL A 562 55.22 29.17 -59.21
C VAL A 562 56.15 28.66 -60.30
N ILE A 563 57.07 29.45 -60.86
CA ILE A 563 58.09 28.99 -61.79
C ILE A 563 59.11 28.12 -61.07
N GLU A 564 59.52 28.48 -59.86
CA GLU A 564 60.45 27.69 -59.06
C GLU A 564 59.76 26.46 -58.44
N ILE A 565 58.51 26.57 -57.98
CA ILE A 565 57.66 25.41 -57.66
C ILE A 565 57.43 24.57 -58.91
N LEU A 566 57.24 25.12 -60.11
CA LEU A 566 57.07 24.34 -61.34
C LEU A 566 58.36 23.69 -61.81
N ARG A 567 59.53 24.30 -61.61
CA ARG A 567 60.84 23.70 -61.90
C ARG A 567 61.14 22.58 -60.91
N GLN A 568 61.01 22.85 -59.61
CA GLN A 568 61.15 21.83 -58.58
C GLN A 568 60.04 20.77 -58.70
N GLN A 569 58.83 21.12 -59.15
CA GLN A 569 57.79 20.16 -59.49
C GLN A 569 58.10 19.43 -60.78
N ILE A 570 58.78 19.98 -61.80
CA ILE A 570 59.15 19.24 -63.00
C ILE A 570 60.28 18.25 -62.69
N GLU A 571 61.27 18.65 -61.90
CA GLU A 571 62.31 17.75 -61.39
C GLU A 571 61.69 16.67 -60.50
N ASN A 572 60.94 17.07 -59.47
CA ASN A 572 60.23 16.15 -58.59
C ASN A 572 59.22 15.30 -59.37
N MET A 573 58.50 15.81 -60.38
CA MET A 573 57.54 15.08 -61.20
C MET A 573 58.22 14.18 -62.21
N THR A 574 59.45 14.46 -62.64
CA THR A 574 60.24 13.51 -63.42
C THR A 574 60.66 12.34 -62.54
N GLN A 575 61.18 12.62 -61.34
CA GLN A 575 61.52 11.60 -60.36
C GLN A 575 60.28 10.84 -59.83
N LEU A 576 59.17 11.53 -59.64
CA LEU A 576 57.88 11.03 -59.15
C LEU A 576 57.05 10.38 -60.25
N VAL A 577 57.22 10.69 -61.54
CA VAL A 577 56.71 9.87 -62.65
C VAL A 577 57.58 8.61 -62.77
N GLY A 578 58.88 8.69 -62.51
CA GLY A 578 59.74 7.52 -62.36
C GLY A 578 59.33 6.63 -61.17
N GLN A 579 58.95 7.22 -60.03
CA GLN A 579 58.41 6.48 -58.88
C GLN A 579 56.98 5.99 -59.15
N HIS A 580 56.05 6.84 -59.58
CA HIS A 580 54.68 6.48 -59.97
C HIS A 580 54.67 5.43 -61.08
N GLY A 581 55.63 5.36 -62.00
CA GLY A 581 55.72 4.26 -62.96
C GLY A 581 55.91 2.90 -62.26
N ARG A 582 56.76 2.86 -61.22
CA ARG A 582 56.97 1.67 -60.38
C ARG A 582 55.80 1.42 -59.43
N THR A 583 55.27 2.48 -58.80
CA THR A 583 54.16 2.42 -57.84
C THR A 583 52.83 2.10 -58.52
N ALA A 584 52.57 2.58 -59.73
CA ALA A 584 51.40 2.22 -60.53
C ALA A 584 51.51 0.78 -61.05
N GLY A 585 52.71 0.29 -61.36
CA GLY A 585 52.94 -1.14 -61.60
C GLY A 585 52.57 -1.99 -60.38
N ALA A 586 53.04 -1.59 -59.18
CA ALA A 586 52.65 -2.24 -57.93
C ALA A 586 51.13 -2.14 -57.66
N MET A 587 50.53 -0.95 -57.82
CA MET A 587 49.09 -0.73 -57.67
C MET A 587 48.25 -1.51 -58.69
N GLN A 588 48.74 -1.80 -59.90
CA GLN A 588 48.00 -2.67 -60.83
C GLN A 588 47.98 -4.12 -60.36
N VAL A 589 49.07 -4.61 -59.76
CA VAL A 589 49.11 -5.94 -59.11
C VAL A 589 48.23 -5.96 -57.86
N GLU A 590 48.30 -4.93 -57.02
CA GLU A 590 47.44 -4.75 -55.84
C GLU A 590 45.96 -4.64 -56.22
N LYS A 591 45.63 -3.88 -57.27
CA LYS A 591 44.26 -3.78 -57.82
C LYS A 591 43.76 -5.14 -58.27
N ALA A 592 44.55 -5.91 -59.01
CA ALA A 592 44.15 -7.25 -59.45
C ALA A 592 43.95 -8.22 -58.27
N GLN A 593 44.76 -8.10 -57.21
CA GLN A 593 44.59 -8.84 -55.96
C GLN A 593 43.30 -8.42 -55.22
N LEU A 594 43.02 -7.12 -55.09
CA LEU A 594 41.81 -6.60 -54.46
C LEU A 594 40.54 -6.92 -55.27
N GLU A 595 40.60 -6.88 -56.60
CA GLU A 595 39.49 -7.29 -57.47
C GLU A 595 39.18 -8.78 -57.32
N LYS A 596 40.19 -9.63 -57.07
CA LYS A 596 39.97 -11.03 -56.68
C LYS A 596 39.30 -11.11 -55.31
N GLU A 597 39.87 -10.47 -54.29
CA GLU A 597 39.33 -10.50 -52.91
C GLU A 597 37.88 -10.01 -52.83
N ILE A 598 37.51 -8.96 -53.58
CA ILE A 598 36.12 -8.47 -53.66
C ILE A 598 35.17 -9.54 -54.21
N ASN A 599 35.60 -10.33 -55.20
CA ASN A 599 34.78 -11.42 -55.74
C ASN A 599 34.68 -12.59 -54.74
N ASP A 600 35.77 -12.93 -54.05
CA ASP A 600 35.77 -13.95 -53.00
C ASP A 600 34.82 -13.54 -51.84
N ARG A 601 34.88 -12.28 -51.37
CA ARG A 601 33.95 -11.71 -50.36
C ARG A 601 32.49 -11.67 -50.82
N LYS A 602 32.24 -11.50 -52.12
CA LYS A 602 30.90 -11.50 -52.69
C LYS A 602 30.26 -12.89 -52.66
N LEU A 603 31.08 -13.94 -52.80
CA LEU A 603 30.66 -15.33 -52.58
C LEU A 603 30.41 -15.60 -51.09
N GLU A 604 31.30 -15.18 -50.18
CA GLU A 604 31.09 -15.28 -48.72
C GLU A 604 29.73 -14.68 -48.31
N LEU A 605 29.40 -13.47 -48.78
CA LEU A 605 28.13 -12.80 -48.49
C LEU A 605 26.90 -13.57 -48.99
N GLN A 606 27.01 -14.27 -50.13
CA GLN A 606 25.93 -15.10 -50.66
C GLN A 606 25.73 -16.37 -49.81
N GLU A 607 26.81 -16.98 -49.32
CA GLU A 607 26.74 -18.09 -48.36
C GLU A 607 26.16 -17.64 -47.02
N PHE A 608 26.58 -16.49 -46.48
CA PHE A 608 26.01 -15.92 -45.26
C PHE A 608 24.51 -15.64 -45.37
N LYS A 609 24.01 -15.21 -46.54
CA LYS A 609 22.59 -15.04 -46.78
C LYS A 609 21.82 -16.37 -46.69
N ILE A 610 22.31 -17.42 -47.37
CA ILE A 610 21.71 -18.76 -47.31
C ILE A 610 21.77 -19.34 -45.88
N LEU A 611 22.86 -19.06 -45.15
CA LEU A 611 23.01 -19.45 -43.74
C LEU A 611 22.00 -18.73 -42.83
N LYS A 612 21.74 -17.44 -43.08
CA LYS A 612 20.71 -16.66 -42.38
C LYS A 612 19.31 -17.23 -42.65
N ASP A 613 18.92 -17.40 -43.91
CA ASP A 613 17.59 -17.91 -44.26
C ASP A 613 17.33 -19.29 -43.61
N LYS A 614 18.37 -20.13 -43.49
CA LYS A 614 18.36 -21.41 -42.78
C LYS A 614 18.26 -21.28 -41.25
N LYS A 615 18.81 -20.22 -40.65
CA LYS A 615 18.62 -19.87 -39.22
C LYS A 615 17.20 -19.39 -38.96
N ASP A 616 16.67 -18.51 -39.80
CA ASP A 616 15.33 -17.94 -39.68
C ASP A 616 14.22 -19.00 -39.92
N ALA A 617 14.52 -20.06 -40.68
CA ALA A 617 13.70 -21.27 -40.73
C ALA A 617 13.77 -22.08 -39.41
N LYS A 618 14.95 -22.24 -38.82
CA LYS A 618 15.14 -23.01 -37.57
C LYS A 618 14.54 -22.30 -36.35
N ILE A 619 14.55 -20.97 -36.30
CA ILE A 619 13.89 -20.18 -35.25
C ILE A 619 12.38 -20.50 -35.23
N ARG A 620 11.71 -20.45 -36.39
CA ARG A 620 10.27 -20.75 -36.50
C ARG A 620 9.91 -22.19 -36.10
N GLU A 621 10.78 -23.17 -36.38
CA GLU A 621 10.62 -24.54 -35.88
C GLU A 621 10.69 -24.60 -34.34
N LEU A 622 11.61 -23.85 -33.74
CA LEU A 622 11.77 -23.78 -32.28
C LEU A 622 10.62 -23.02 -31.61
N GLU A 623 10.10 -21.94 -32.21
CA GLU A 623 8.93 -21.20 -31.70
C GLU A 623 7.66 -22.08 -31.66
N ALA A 624 7.43 -22.88 -32.70
CA ALA A 624 6.36 -23.88 -32.72
C ALA A 624 6.59 -24.95 -31.63
N ARG A 625 7.81 -25.48 -31.52
CA ARG A 625 8.14 -26.53 -30.54
C ARG A 625 8.09 -26.05 -29.09
N VAL A 626 8.45 -24.79 -28.81
CA VAL A 626 8.20 -24.14 -27.52
C VAL A 626 6.69 -24.12 -27.27
N SER A 627 5.91 -23.62 -28.23
CA SER A 627 4.45 -23.55 -28.12
C SER A 627 3.80 -24.91 -27.81
N ASP A 628 4.28 -26.02 -28.36
CA ASP A 628 3.74 -27.35 -28.05
C ASP A 628 4.07 -27.78 -26.60
N LEU A 629 5.32 -27.56 -26.15
CA LEU A 629 5.73 -27.79 -24.77
C LEU A 629 4.96 -26.91 -23.76
N GLU A 630 4.65 -25.66 -24.13
CA GLU A 630 3.79 -24.78 -23.34
C GLU A 630 2.40 -25.40 -23.07
N LEU A 631 1.82 -26.05 -24.08
CA LEU A 631 0.48 -26.63 -24.00
C LEU A 631 0.50 -27.90 -23.14
N GLU A 632 1.55 -28.71 -23.28
CA GLU A 632 1.70 -29.93 -22.49
C GLU A 632 1.99 -29.62 -21.01
N LYS A 633 2.75 -28.56 -20.72
CA LYS A 633 2.94 -28.02 -19.36
C LYS A 633 1.60 -27.68 -18.70
N VAL A 634 0.71 -26.95 -19.38
CA VAL A 634 -0.60 -26.57 -18.81
C VAL A 634 -1.49 -27.79 -18.59
N LYS A 635 -1.54 -28.73 -19.54
CA LYS A 635 -2.23 -30.02 -19.37
C LYS A 635 -1.72 -30.79 -18.15
N LEU A 636 -0.40 -30.87 -17.95
CA LEU A 636 0.21 -31.55 -16.80
C LEU A 636 -0.05 -30.84 -15.47
N VAL A 637 -0.09 -29.50 -15.45
CA VAL A 637 -0.47 -28.72 -14.25
C VAL A 637 -1.95 -28.94 -13.87
N ASN A 638 -2.84 -28.98 -14.86
CA ASN A 638 -4.26 -29.29 -14.63
C ASN A 638 -4.43 -30.72 -14.09
N ALA A 639 -3.86 -31.73 -14.76
CA ALA A 639 -3.88 -33.12 -14.31
C ALA A 639 -3.15 -33.35 -12.97
N GLY A 640 -2.18 -32.50 -12.61
CA GLY A 640 -1.58 -32.47 -11.28
C GLY A 640 -2.53 -31.92 -10.21
N SER A 641 -3.24 -30.83 -10.53
CA SER A 641 -4.20 -30.17 -9.65
C SER A 641 -5.43 -31.04 -9.37
N GLU A 642 -5.90 -31.80 -10.36
CA GLU A 642 -7.01 -32.76 -10.21
C GLU A 642 -6.61 -33.97 -9.36
N ARG A 643 -5.42 -34.54 -9.58
CA ARG A 643 -4.88 -35.60 -8.70
C ARG A 643 -4.70 -35.10 -7.26
N LEU A 644 -4.26 -33.85 -7.06
CA LEU A 644 -4.17 -33.24 -5.73
C LEU A 644 -5.55 -33.08 -5.06
N ARG A 645 -6.62 -32.84 -5.84
CA ARG A 645 -8.00 -32.82 -5.35
C ARG A 645 -8.42 -34.20 -4.86
N ALA A 646 -8.35 -35.22 -5.72
CA ALA A 646 -8.67 -36.61 -5.36
C ALA A 646 -7.87 -37.13 -4.15
N VAL A 647 -6.59 -36.75 -4.00
CA VAL A 647 -5.74 -37.11 -2.85
C VAL A 647 -6.09 -36.34 -1.55
N LYS A 648 -6.86 -35.25 -1.62
CA LYS A 648 -7.51 -34.64 -0.45
C LYS A 648 -8.82 -35.34 -0.12
N ASP A 649 -9.61 -35.70 -1.12
CA ASP A 649 -10.92 -36.33 -0.94
C ASP A 649 -10.77 -37.73 -0.31
N ILE A 650 -9.92 -38.59 -0.89
CA ILE A 650 -9.55 -39.92 -0.35
C ILE A 650 -8.94 -39.81 1.06
N ARG A 651 -8.21 -38.72 1.36
CA ARG A 651 -7.65 -38.49 2.70
C ARG A 651 -8.75 -38.22 3.72
N HIS A 652 -9.79 -37.50 3.34
CA HIS A 652 -10.94 -37.18 4.18
C HIS A 652 -11.80 -38.42 4.43
N GLU A 653 -12.09 -39.20 3.39
CA GLU A 653 -12.74 -40.53 3.52
C GLU A 653 -11.97 -41.44 4.47
N ARG A 654 -10.63 -41.50 4.35
CA ARG A 654 -9.77 -42.30 5.23
C ARG A 654 -9.72 -41.77 6.67
N ASP A 655 -9.86 -40.46 6.91
CA ASP A 655 -10.05 -39.91 8.28
C ASP A 655 -11.44 -40.25 8.84
N GLN A 656 -12.49 -40.21 8.01
CA GLN A 656 -13.85 -40.61 8.40
C GLN A 656 -13.90 -42.10 8.77
N LEU A 657 -13.46 -43.00 7.88
CA LEU A 657 -13.40 -44.45 8.12
C LEU A 657 -12.55 -44.79 9.35
N LEU A 658 -11.47 -44.06 9.60
CA LEU A 658 -10.64 -44.24 10.80
C LEU A 658 -11.40 -43.85 12.10
N ASN A 659 -12.33 -42.90 12.04
CA ASN A 659 -13.18 -42.54 13.18
C ASN A 659 -14.37 -43.49 13.35
N GLU A 660 -14.94 -44.00 12.27
CA GLU A 660 -15.93 -45.09 12.30
C GLU A 660 -15.31 -46.35 12.93
N VAL A 661 -14.13 -46.78 12.48
CA VAL A 661 -13.40 -47.93 13.05
C VAL A 661 -13.04 -47.72 14.53
N LYS A 662 -12.72 -46.51 14.97
CA LYS A 662 -12.55 -46.21 16.42
C LYS A 662 -13.87 -46.41 17.18
N THR A 663 -14.98 -45.92 16.62
CA THR A 663 -16.30 -45.98 17.23
C THR A 663 -16.78 -47.43 17.38
N SER A 664 -16.70 -48.23 16.30
CA SER A 664 -16.99 -49.66 16.35
C SER A 664 -16.04 -50.44 17.27
N ARG A 665 -14.80 -49.98 17.47
CA ARG A 665 -13.89 -50.57 18.47
C ARG A 665 -14.29 -50.23 19.91
N THR A 666 -14.83 -49.03 20.19
CA THR A 666 -15.40 -48.73 21.51
C THR A 666 -16.70 -49.49 21.77
N GLU A 667 -17.55 -49.66 20.75
CA GLU A 667 -18.74 -50.52 20.83
C GLU A 667 -18.38 -51.98 21.10
N LEU A 668 -17.37 -52.52 20.39
CA LEU A 668 -16.86 -53.88 20.60
C LEU A 668 -16.25 -54.06 21.99
N ASN A 669 -15.56 -53.05 22.53
CA ASN A 669 -15.04 -53.09 23.90
C ASN A 669 -16.20 -53.20 24.91
N HIS A 670 -17.23 -52.36 24.81
CA HIS A 670 -18.39 -52.44 25.71
C HIS A 670 -19.17 -53.75 25.56
N LEU A 671 -19.33 -54.26 24.33
CA LEU A 671 -19.94 -55.58 24.11
C LEU A 671 -19.10 -56.72 24.71
N SER A 672 -17.77 -56.57 24.76
CA SER A 672 -16.86 -57.50 25.43
C SER A 672 -16.91 -57.39 26.97
N GLU A 673 -17.14 -56.19 27.50
CA GLU A 673 -17.39 -55.97 28.93
C GLU A 673 -18.72 -56.62 29.35
N ASP A 674 -19.79 -56.36 28.60
CA ASP A 674 -21.11 -56.98 28.77
C ASP A 674 -21.05 -58.52 28.66
N TYR A 675 -20.26 -59.05 27.72
CA TYR A 675 -20.04 -60.49 27.59
C TYR A 675 -19.38 -61.10 28.84
N GLU A 676 -18.33 -60.48 29.38
CA GLU A 676 -17.70 -60.96 30.63
C GLU A 676 -18.59 -60.74 31.87
N VAL A 677 -19.44 -59.71 31.89
CA VAL A 677 -20.49 -59.55 32.91
C VAL A 677 -21.53 -60.68 32.80
N LEU A 678 -22.01 -60.98 31.59
CA LEU A 678 -22.99 -62.04 31.34
C LEU A 678 -22.42 -63.43 31.67
N LYS A 679 -21.18 -63.71 31.26
CA LYS A 679 -20.43 -64.93 31.58
C LYS A 679 -20.19 -65.09 33.09
N ARG A 680 -19.93 -63.99 33.81
CA ARG A 680 -19.86 -63.95 35.28
C ARG A 680 -21.24 -64.23 35.89
N ASN A 681 -22.32 -63.66 35.37
CA ASN A 681 -23.69 -63.97 35.82
C ASN A 681 -24.06 -65.44 35.58
N PHE A 682 -23.71 -66.03 34.43
CA PHE A 682 -23.92 -67.46 34.16
C PHE A 682 -23.15 -68.36 35.13
N ARG A 683 -21.87 -68.05 35.41
CA ARG A 683 -21.09 -68.77 36.44
C ARG A 683 -21.76 -68.66 37.81
N ASN A 684 -22.06 -67.45 38.27
CA ASN A 684 -22.69 -67.22 39.57
C ASN A 684 -24.05 -67.96 39.68
N LYS A 685 -24.83 -68.00 38.59
CA LYS A 685 -26.09 -68.76 38.53
C LYS A 685 -25.85 -70.27 38.56
N SER A 686 -24.79 -70.76 37.91
CA SER A 686 -24.38 -72.17 37.98
C SER A 686 -23.94 -72.57 39.40
N GLU A 687 -23.19 -71.70 40.09
CA GLU A 687 -22.78 -71.89 41.49
C GLU A 687 -23.99 -71.86 42.44
N GLU A 688 -24.99 -71.01 42.18
CA GLU A 688 -26.27 -71.01 42.89
C GLU A 688 -27.08 -72.31 42.65
N MET A 689 -27.13 -72.77 41.39
CA MET A 689 -27.77 -74.03 41.01
C MET A 689 -27.05 -75.25 41.61
N GLU A 690 -25.72 -75.21 41.73
CA GLU A 690 -24.96 -76.25 42.42
C GLU A 690 -25.14 -76.17 43.94
N SER A 691 -25.15 -74.97 44.54
CA SER A 691 -25.43 -74.78 45.97
C SER A 691 -26.83 -75.27 46.35
N THR A 692 -27.85 -75.00 45.54
CA THR A 692 -29.21 -75.52 45.73
C THR A 692 -29.27 -77.03 45.46
N THR A 693 -28.60 -77.54 44.43
CA THR A 693 -28.50 -78.99 44.17
C THR A 693 -27.81 -79.74 45.31
N ASN A 694 -26.73 -79.21 45.88
CA ASN A 694 -26.01 -79.84 46.99
C ASN A 694 -26.80 -79.72 48.31
N ARG A 695 -27.56 -78.64 48.51
CA ARG A 695 -28.56 -78.51 49.58
C ARG A 695 -29.68 -79.54 49.44
N LEU A 696 -30.20 -79.75 48.23
CA LEU A 696 -31.19 -80.78 47.91
C LEU A 696 -30.61 -82.21 48.07
N LYS A 697 -29.35 -82.45 47.73
CA LYS A 697 -28.65 -83.73 48.01
C LYS A 697 -28.46 -83.96 49.52
N MET A 698 -28.16 -82.91 50.30
CA MET A 698 -28.11 -83.02 51.75
C MET A 698 -29.49 -83.27 52.36
N GLN A 699 -30.54 -82.58 51.88
CA GLN A 699 -31.92 -82.86 52.27
C GLN A 699 -32.36 -84.27 51.86
N LEU A 700 -31.95 -84.76 50.68
CA LEU A 700 -32.21 -86.13 50.24
C LEU A 700 -31.50 -87.15 51.14
N LYS A 701 -30.24 -86.92 51.53
CA LYS A 701 -29.53 -87.78 52.49
C LYS A 701 -30.12 -87.72 53.90
N SER A 702 -30.54 -86.53 54.35
CA SER A 702 -31.27 -86.33 55.61
C SER A 702 -32.56 -87.14 55.59
N ALA A 703 -33.41 -86.92 54.59
CA ALA A 703 -34.66 -87.63 54.37
C ALA A 703 -34.45 -89.15 54.18
N GLN A 704 -33.37 -89.60 53.55
CA GLN A 704 -33.02 -91.03 53.50
C GLN A 704 -32.66 -91.58 54.88
N SER A 705 -31.89 -90.84 55.69
CA SER A 705 -31.56 -91.25 57.06
C SER A 705 -32.76 -91.21 58.00
N GLU A 706 -33.65 -90.23 57.85
CA GLU A 706 -34.93 -90.11 58.55
C GLU A 706 -35.90 -91.21 58.12
N LEU A 707 -35.90 -91.59 56.84
CA LEU A 707 -36.73 -92.67 56.29
C LEU A 707 -36.22 -94.05 56.71
N GLU A 708 -34.90 -94.25 56.82
CA GLU A 708 -34.33 -95.49 57.35
C GLU A 708 -34.44 -95.56 58.89
N GLN A 709 -34.36 -94.43 59.59
CA GLN A 709 -34.64 -94.32 61.02
C GLN A 709 -36.13 -94.60 61.31
N THR A 710 -37.06 -94.05 60.53
CA THR A 710 -38.50 -94.33 60.67
C THR A 710 -38.86 -95.75 60.24
N ARG A 711 -38.19 -96.36 59.24
CA ARG A 711 -38.31 -97.80 58.96
C ARG A 711 -37.91 -98.67 60.14
N ASN A 712 -36.74 -98.41 60.73
CA ASN A 712 -36.28 -99.15 61.91
C ASN A 712 -37.19 -98.91 63.12
N THR A 713 -37.72 -97.69 63.27
CA THR A 713 -38.70 -97.34 64.32
C THR A 713 -40.02 -98.07 64.09
N LEU A 714 -40.59 -98.08 62.88
CA LEU A 714 -41.78 -98.87 62.53
C LEU A 714 -41.58 -100.35 62.85
N LYS A 715 -40.47 -100.93 62.40
CA LYS A 715 -40.12 -102.34 62.61
C LYS A 715 -39.95 -102.71 64.10
N THR A 716 -39.84 -101.72 64.98
CA THR A 716 -39.81 -101.89 66.44
C THR A 716 -41.18 -101.57 67.09
N MET A 717 -41.93 -100.61 66.56
CA MET A 717 -43.29 -100.25 67.00
C MET A 717 -44.35 -101.29 66.63
N GLU A 718 -44.19 -101.98 65.50
CA GLU A 718 -45.13 -102.98 64.97
C GLU A 718 -45.32 -104.18 65.91
N GLY A 719 -44.40 -104.39 66.85
CA GLY A 719 -44.52 -105.37 67.95
C GLY A 719 -45.05 -104.82 69.29
N SER A 720 -45.40 -103.53 69.41
CA SER A 720 -45.66 -102.90 70.73
C SER A 720 -46.83 -101.90 70.81
N ASP A 721 -47.22 -101.20 69.73
CA ASP A 721 -48.17 -100.07 69.84
C ASP A 721 -49.64 -100.45 70.13
N GLY A 722 -49.99 -101.74 70.04
CA GLY A 722 -51.34 -102.26 70.28
C GLY A 722 -51.95 -101.99 71.67
N HIS A 723 -51.15 -101.49 72.62
CA HIS A 723 -51.60 -101.12 73.98
C HIS A 723 -51.62 -99.60 74.23
N ALA A 724 -50.66 -98.84 73.69
CA ALA A 724 -50.43 -97.44 74.08
C ALA A 724 -51.54 -96.48 73.58
N MET A 725 -52.05 -96.69 72.36
CA MET A 725 -53.07 -95.83 71.75
C MET A 725 -54.36 -95.71 72.59
N LYS A 726 -54.70 -96.71 73.42
CA LYS A 726 -55.86 -96.66 74.32
C LYS A 726 -55.69 -95.68 75.50
N VAL A 727 -54.47 -95.31 75.88
CA VAL A 727 -54.19 -94.47 77.05
C VAL A 727 -54.18 -92.98 76.68
N ALA A 728 -53.56 -92.61 75.55
CA ALA A 728 -53.33 -91.22 75.17
C ALA A 728 -54.62 -90.39 75.03
N MET A 729 -55.72 -91.01 74.55
CA MET A 729 -57.04 -90.36 74.41
C MET A 729 -57.64 -89.87 75.74
N GLY A 730 -57.14 -90.33 76.90
CA GLY A 730 -57.60 -89.88 78.21
C GLY A 730 -57.11 -88.47 78.61
N MET A 731 -55.87 -88.12 78.26
CA MET A 731 -55.19 -86.94 78.85
C MET A 731 -55.62 -85.59 78.24
N GLN A 732 -55.91 -85.56 76.93
CA GLN A 732 -56.17 -84.32 76.17
C GLN A 732 -57.27 -83.44 76.79
N LYS A 733 -58.24 -84.04 77.49
CA LYS A 733 -59.43 -83.36 78.03
C LYS A 733 -59.16 -82.42 79.21
N GLN A 734 -58.00 -82.46 79.86
CA GLN A 734 -57.72 -81.62 81.04
C GLN A 734 -57.15 -80.22 80.73
N ILE A 735 -56.50 -80.01 79.58
CA ILE A 735 -55.63 -78.83 79.36
C ILE A 735 -56.39 -77.52 79.15
N THR A 736 -57.58 -77.57 78.53
CA THR A 736 -58.30 -76.39 78.01
C THR A 736 -58.67 -75.33 79.07
N ALA A 737 -58.80 -75.70 80.35
CA ALA A 737 -59.35 -74.83 81.39
C ALA A 737 -58.42 -73.68 81.88
N LYS A 738 -57.14 -73.64 81.46
CA LYS A 738 -56.11 -72.80 82.09
C LYS A 738 -55.88 -71.39 81.52
N ARG A 739 -56.45 -71.01 80.37
CA ARG A 739 -55.94 -69.87 79.57
C ARG A 739 -56.49 -68.48 79.94
N GLY A 740 -57.73 -68.36 80.42
CA GLY A 740 -58.48 -67.09 80.47
C GLY A 740 -58.20 -66.15 81.65
N GLN A 741 -56.94 -65.89 82.01
CA GLN A 741 -56.58 -65.07 83.20
C GLN A 741 -55.64 -63.87 82.90
N ILE A 742 -55.31 -63.58 81.64
CA ILE A 742 -54.11 -62.77 81.30
C ILE A 742 -54.40 -61.30 80.97
N ASP A 743 -55.56 -60.97 80.40
CA ASP A 743 -55.69 -59.76 79.55
C ASP A 743 -55.88 -58.42 80.29
N ALA A 744 -56.01 -58.41 81.62
CA ALA A 744 -56.48 -57.26 82.40
C ALA A 744 -55.48 -56.09 82.61
N LEU A 745 -54.26 -56.16 82.05
CA LEU A 745 -53.12 -55.31 82.48
C LEU A 745 -52.89 -54.01 81.69
N GLN A 746 -53.53 -53.80 80.53
CA GLN A 746 -53.07 -52.81 79.53
C GLN A 746 -53.45 -51.34 79.80
N SER A 747 -54.47 -51.04 80.61
CA SER A 747 -55.19 -49.75 80.59
C SER A 747 -54.47 -48.51 81.17
N LYS A 748 -53.17 -48.57 81.47
CA LYS A 748 -52.52 -47.61 82.41
C LYS A 748 -51.64 -46.51 81.77
N VAL A 749 -51.41 -46.55 80.46
CA VAL A 749 -50.33 -45.76 79.80
C VAL A 749 -50.76 -44.36 79.32
N GLN A 750 -52.07 -44.10 79.24
CA GLN A 750 -52.67 -42.99 78.48
C GLN A 750 -52.35 -41.57 78.99
N PHE A 751 -51.84 -41.41 80.21
CA PHE A 751 -51.82 -40.11 80.93
C PHE A 751 -50.71 -39.12 80.51
N LEU A 752 -49.87 -39.43 79.51
CA LEU A 752 -48.62 -38.69 79.22
C LEU A 752 -48.80 -37.48 78.26
N GLU A 753 -50.03 -37.02 78.06
CA GLU A 753 -50.42 -36.08 77.00
C GLU A 753 -50.16 -34.59 77.33
N GLU A 754 -49.96 -34.23 78.61
CA GLU A 754 -50.02 -32.84 79.10
C GLU A 754 -48.83 -31.92 78.70
N ALA A 755 -47.78 -32.47 78.10
CA ALA A 755 -46.54 -31.76 77.78
C ALA A 755 -46.67 -30.63 76.71
N VAL A 756 -47.82 -30.55 76.03
CA VAL A 756 -48.12 -29.61 74.92
C VAL A 756 -48.00 -28.12 75.30
N THR A 757 -48.09 -27.79 76.58
CA THR A 757 -48.22 -26.40 77.09
C THR A 757 -47.04 -25.45 76.82
N SER A 758 -45.87 -25.95 76.41
CA SER A 758 -44.62 -25.15 76.33
C SER A 758 -44.57 -24.13 75.17
N ALA A 759 -45.31 -24.34 74.08
CA ALA A 759 -45.15 -23.61 72.81
C ALA A 759 -45.45 -22.09 72.83
N ASN A 760 -46.14 -21.58 73.86
CA ASN A 760 -46.69 -20.21 73.87
C ASN A 760 -45.64 -19.07 73.95
N LYS A 761 -44.37 -19.36 74.24
CA LYS A 761 -43.35 -18.34 74.56
C LYS A 761 -42.75 -17.66 73.33
N GLU A 762 -42.63 -18.38 72.21
CA GLU A 762 -41.88 -17.96 71.01
C GLU A 762 -42.49 -16.73 70.31
N ARG A 763 -43.82 -16.57 70.41
CA ARG A 763 -44.61 -15.45 69.86
C ARG A 763 -44.09 -14.06 70.24
N HIS A 764 -43.32 -13.93 71.33
CA HIS A 764 -42.87 -12.63 71.84
C HIS A 764 -41.74 -11.98 71.01
N PHE A 765 -40.98 -12.78 70.26
CA PHE A 765 -39.76 -12.36 69.54
C PHE A 765 -40.05 -11.43 68.34
N LEU A 766 -41.11 -11.72 67.58
CA LEU A 766 -41.46 -11.05 66.32
C LEU A 766 -41.88 -9.56 66.45
N LYS A 767 -41.87 -9.00 67.67
CA LYS A 767 -42.38 -7.65 67.95
C LYS A 767 -41.33 -6.54 67.80
N GLU A 768 -40.04 -6.86 67.94
CA GLU A 768 -38.96 -5.85 67.98
C GLU A 768 -38.56 -5.35 66.59
N GLU A 769 -38.47 -6.23 65.58
CA GLU A 769 -38.07 -5.88 64.20
C GLU A 769 -38.87 -4.69 63.63
N LYS A 770 -40.18 -4.66 63.90
CA LYS A 770 -41.08 -3.61 63.41
C LYS A 770 -40.61 -2.20 63.80
N SER A 771 -39.91 -2.04 64.93
CA SER A 771 -39.43 -0.72 65.37
C SER A 771 -38.26 -0.18 64.55
N LYS A 772 -37.51 -1.07 63.88
CA LYS A 772 -36.27 -0.71 63.15
C LYS A 772 -36.56 0.03 61.85
N LEU A 773 -37.54 -0.47 61.08
CA LEU A 773 -37.97 0.09 59.79
C LEU A 773 -38.50 1.53 59.86
N SER A 774 -38.99 1.99 61.02
CA SER A 774 -39.50 3.36 61.15
C SER A 774 -38.40 4.43 61.18
N GLN A 775 -37.14 4.07 61.43
CA GLN A 775 -36.05 5.03 61.60
C GLN A 775 -35.51 5.55 60.25
N GLU A 776 -35.38 4.66 59.27
CA GLU A 776 -34.80 4.97 57.94
C GLU A 776 -35.65 5.99 57.14
N LEU A 777 -36.97 5.97 57.34
CA LEU A 777 -37.91 6.90 56.70
C LEU A 777 -37.66 8.37 57.11
N SER A 778 -37.15 8.61 58.32
CA SER A 778 -36.91 9.96 58.85
C SER A 778 -35.75 10.66 58.15
N THR A 779 -34.75 9.92 57.68
CA THR A 779 -33.54 10.47 57.06
C THR A 779 -33.84 11.16 55.72
N VAL A 780 -34.64 10.52 54.87
CA VAL A 780 -35.00 10.99 53.52
C VAL A 780 -35.68 12.36 53.53
N ALA A 781 -36.45 12.67 54.58
CA ALA A 781 -37.13 13.95 54.72
C ALA A 781 -36.17 15.15 54.88
N THR A 782 -34.93 14.92 55.33
CA THR A 782 -33.98 16.00 55.65
C THR A 782 -33.27 16.58 54.43
N GLU A 783 -32.83 15.74 53.48
CA GLU A 783 -32.15 16.21 52.26
C GLU A 783 -33.03 17.11 51.39
N LYS A 784 -34.33 16.79 51.29
CA LYS A 784 -35.32 17.58 50.55
C LYS A 784 -35.33 19.06 50.99
N ASN A 785 -35.14 19.33 52.27
CA ASN A 785 -35.15 20.70 52.80
C ASN A 785 -33.87 21.47 52.45
N LYS A 786 -32.72 20.79 52.28
CA LYS A 786 -31.46 21.43 51.88
C LYS A 786 -31.56 22.00 50.46
N MET A 787 -32.08 21.20 49.52
CA MET A 787 -32.28 21.60 48.11
C MET A 787 -33.17 22.84 47.95
N ALA A 788 -34.11 23.06 48.87
CA ALA A 788 -34.99 24.25 48.84
C ALA A 788 -34.26 25.55 49.21
N GLY A 789 -33.22 25.48 50.05
CA GLY A 789 -32.45 26.63 50.49
C GLY A 789 -31.64 27.27 49.36
N GLU A 790 -30.94 26.44 48.58
CA GLU A 790 -30.06 26.86 47.47
C GLU A 790 -30.84 27.64 46.38
N LEU A 791 -32.12 27.33 46.19
CA LEU A 791 -33.01 27.95 45.20
C LEU A 791 -33.42 29.39 45.57
N GLU A 792 -33.72 29.67 46.84
CA GLU A 792 -34.12 31.02 47.27
C GLU A 792 -32.97 32.02 47.20
N VAL A 793 -31.73 31.54 47.33
CA VAL A 793 -30.56 32.42 47.19
C VAL A 793 -30.39 32.89 45.75
N LEU A 794 -30.61 32.02 44.76
CA LEU A 794 -30.55 32.41 43.34
C LEU A 794 -31.53 33.56 43.02
N ARG A 795 -32.73 33.56 43.62
CA ARG A 795 -33.67 34.70 43.56
C ARG A 795 -33.19 35.94 44.32
N SER A 796 -32.38 35.75 45.36
CA SER A 796 -31.97 36.82 46.29
C SER A 796 -30.94 37.76 45.68
N GLN A 797 -30.04 37.28 44.82
CA GLN A 797 -29.26 38.20 44.01
C GLN A 797 -30.03 38.62 42.74
N GLU A 798 -30.99 37.84 42.21
CA GLU A 798 -31.78 38.23 41.01
C GLU A 798 -32.31 39.68 41.11
N ARG A 799 -32.83 40.03 42.29
CA ARG A 799 -33.29 41.39 42.65
C ARG A 799 -32.19 42.46 42.54
N ARG A 800 -30.95 42.14 42.90
CA ARG A 800 -29.79 43.05 42.94
C ARG A 800 -29.36 43.55 41.55
N LEU A 801 -29.71 42.85 40.46
CA LEU A 801 -29.53 43.41 39.11
C LEU A 801 -30.58 44.47 38.80
N LYS A 802 -31.85 44.14 39.02
CA LYS A 802 -32.99 45.00 38.66
C LYS A 802 -32.87 46.36 39.35
N GLU A 803 -32.40 46.37 40.59
CA GLU A 803 -32.03 47.59 41.33
C GLU A 803 -30.86 48.37 40.71
N LYS A 804 -29.82 47.70 40.19
CA LYS A 804 -28.73 48.38 39.45
C LYS A 804 -29.17 48.97 38.12
N VAL A 805 -30.08 48.30 37.39
CA VAL A 805 -30.65 48.81 36.13
C VAL A 805 -31.49 50.06 36.41
N ALA A 806 -32.42 50.00 37.38
CA ALA A 806 -33.25 51.14 37.77
C ALA A 806 -32.43 52.38 38.19
N ASN A 807 -31.30 52.18 38.88
CA ASN A 807 -30.40 53.30 39.24
C ASN A 807 -29.68 53.91 38.03
N MET A 808 -29.46 53.17 36.94
CA MET A 808 -28.94 53.73 35.68
C MET A 808 -30.02 54.49 34.91
N GLU A 809 -31.26 54.00 34.90
CA GLU A 809 -32.41 54.65 34.25
C GLU A 809 -32.65 56.04 34.86
N VAL A 810 -32.77 56.13 36.20
CA VAL A 810 -32.94 57.41 36.92
C VAL A 810 -31.76 58.39 36.71
N ALA A 811 -30.56 57.88 36.45
CA ALA A 811 -29.39 58.73 36.18
C ALA A 811 -29.42 59.35 34.76
N LEU A 812 -30.05 58.67 33.79
CA LEU A 812 -30.20 59.17 32.42
C LEU A 812 -31.33 60.21 32.32
N ASP A 813 -32.49 59.94 32.95
CA ASP A 813 -33.62 60.88 32.94
C ASP A 813 -33.24 62.24 33.55
N LYS A 814 -32.47 62.26 34.63
CA LYS A 814 -31.96 63.51 35.24
C LYS A 814 -31.02 64.29 34.33
N PHE A 815 -30.32 63.63 33.41
CA PHE A 815 -29.47 64.32 32.44
C PHE A 815 -30.30 65.00 31.35
N ALA A 816 -31.39 64.36 30.90
CA ALA A 816 -32.34 64.95 29.96
C ALA A 816 -33.11 66.12 30.59
N GLU A 817 -33.62 65.98 31.81
CA GLU A 817 -34.38 67.03 32.50
C GLU A 817 -33.55 68.31 32.72
N CYS A 818 -32.26 68.17 33.07
CA CYS A 818 -31.35 69.33 33.20
C CYS A 818 -31.14 70.08 31.87
N GLN A 819 -31.11 69.36 30.73
CA GLN A 819 -30.94 69.99 29.42
C GLN A 819 -32.20 70.75 28.96
N ASP A 820 -33.39 70.21 29.26
CA ASP A 820 -34.67 70.80 28.88
C ASP A 820 -35.01 72.07 29.70
N ILE A 821 -34.61 72.12 30.98
CA ILE A 821 -34.75 73.30 31.83
C ILE A 821 -33.95 74.50 31.30
N ILE A 822 -32.73 74.27 30.80
CA ILE A 822 -31.85 75.33 30.30
C ILE A 822 -32.47 76.03 29.08
N GLN A 823 -32.94 75.27 28.08
CA GLN A 823 -33.58 75.87 26.89
C GLN A 823 -34.88 76.62 27.23
N ARG A 824 -35.65 76.15 28.22
CA ARG A 824 -36.86 76.87 28.68
C ARG A 824 -36.53 78.22 29.32
N GLN A 825 -35.46 78.33 30.10
CA GLN A 825 -35.03 79.61 30.68
C GLN A 825 -34.53 80.61 29.62
N GLU A 826 -33.81 80.14 28.60
CA GLU A 826 -33.40 80.97 27.45
C GLU A 826 -34.62 81.52 26.69
N GLN A 827 -35.62 80.68 26.45
CA GLN A 827 -36.84 81.07 25.72
C GLN A 827 -37.70 82.07 26.52
N GLU A 828 -37.80 81.92 27.84
CA GLU A 828 -38.58 82.82 28.70
C GLU A 828 -37.91 84.20 28.89
N SER A 829 -36.57 84.26 28.90
CA SER A 829 -35.79 85.51 28.85
C SER A 829 -36.13 86.38 27.62
N VAL A 830 -36.29 85.74 26.46
CA VAL A 830 -36.73 86.43 25.23
C VAL A 830 -38.19 86.88 25.33
N ARG A 831 -39.08 86.05 25.89
CA ARG A 831 -40.50 86.37 26.10
C ARG A 831 -40.70 87.61 26.98
N LEU A 832 -39.90 87.76 28.04
CA LEU A 832 -40.00 88.92 28.94
C LEU A 832 -39.54 90.24 28.28
N LYS A 833 -38.56 90.19 27.37
CA LYS A 833 -38.17 91.35 26.55
C LYS A 833 -39.26 91.78 25.56
N LEU A 834 -40.05 90.81 25.06
CA LEU A 834 -41.21 91.10 24.22
C LEU A 834 -42.26 91.91 24.99
N GLN A 835 -42.54 91.54 26.25
CA GLN A 835 -43.53 92.21 27.10
C GLN A 835 -43.22 93.71 27.26
N HIS A 836 -41.99 94.07 27.61
CA HIS A 836 -41.57 95.45 27.89
C HIS A 836 -41.63 96.38 26.66
N THR A 837 -41.76 95.86 25.43
CA THR A 837 -41.81 96.69 24.21
C THR A 837 -43.24 96.91 23.70
N LEU A 838 -44.21 96.13 24.18
CA LEU A 838 -45.62 96.28 23.79
C LEU A 838 -46.27 97.55 24.37
N ASP A 839 -45.80 98.04 25.52
CA ASP A 839 -46.49 99.04 26.33
C ASP A 839 -46.26 100.52 25.92
N VAL A 840 -45.61 100.81 24.77
CA VAL A 840 -45.01 102.15 24.52
C VAL A 840 -45.41 102.87 23.21
N LYS A 841 -45.89 102.21 22.13
CA LYS A 841 -46.29 102.92 20.89
C LYS A 841 -47.64 102.48 20.29
N GLU A 842 -48.66 102.81 21.06
CA GLU A 842 -50.11 102.63 20.88
C GLU A 842 -50.76 103.47 19.74
N LEU A 843 -50.08 103.75 18.61
CA LEU A 843 -50.56 104.74 17.61
C LEU A 843 -50.40 104.33 16.13
N GLN A 844 -51.56 104.19 15.44
CA GLN A 844 -51.75 104.17 13.96
C GLN A 844 -51.08 102.98 13.21
N GLY A 845 -51.49 102.54 12.02
CA GLY A 845 -52.61 102.85 11.11
C GLY A 845 -52.43 102.03 9.80
N PRO A 846 -53.47 101.44 9.16
CA PRO A 846 -53.26 100.26 8.28
C PRO A 846 -53.24 100.52 6.75
N GLY A 847 -52.52 99.67 5.98
CA GLY A 847 -52.80 99.45 4.54
C GLY A 847 -51.65 98.93 3.64
N TYR A 848 -52.04 98.14 2.61
CA TYR A 848 -51.35 97.92 1.31
C TYR A 848 -50.06 97.06 1.17
N THR A 849 -50.28 95.73 1.11
CA THR A 849 -49.85 94.79 0.02
C THR A 849 -48.58 95.04 -0.83
N SER A 850 -47.64 94.07 -0.85
CA SER A 850 -47.41 93.13 -2.00
C SER A 850 -46.02 92.43 -2.00
N ASN A 851 -46.00 91.10 -2.27
CA ASN A 851 -44.92 90.32 -2.94
C ASN A 851 -43.51 90.23 -2.28
N SER A 852 -42.68 89.17 -2.44
CA SER A 852 -42.86 87.81 -3.00
C SER A 852 -41.88 86.79 -2.34
N SER A 853 -42.14 85.50 -2.54
CA SER A 853 -41.55 84.31 -1.87
C SER A 853 -40.15 83.85 -2.27
N VAL A 854 -39.40 83.24 -1.32
CA VAL A 854 -38.29 82.23 -1.48
C VAL A 854 -37.85 81.77 -0.07
N LYS A 855 -37.36 80.55 0.27
CA LYS A 855 -37.53 79.14 -0.17
C LYS A 855 -37.30 78.21 1.09
N PRO A 856 -37.72 76.92 1.14
CA PRO A 856 -38.16 76.33 2.42
C PRO A 856 -37.58 74.94 2.86
N ARG A 857 -37.62 74.65 4.19
CA ARG A 857 -38.26 73.46 4.88
C ARG A 857 -37.75 72.02 4.55
N LEU A 858 -37.62 71.01 5.45
CA LEU A 858 -37.68 70.79 6.93
C LEU A 858 -37.40 69.28 7.24
N LEU A 859 -37.34 68.87 8.52
CA LEU A 859 -37.41 67.47 9.08
C LEU A 859 -36.10 66.63 9.03
N GLN A 860 -35.74 65.75 9.98
CA GLN A 860 -36.15 65.50 11.39
C GLN A 860 -35.10 64.57 12.10
N PRO A 861 -34.85 64.64 13.44
CA PRO A 861 -33.72 63.92 14.10
C PRO A 861 -34.05 62.93 15.27
N ALA A 862 -33.14 61.97 15.54
CA ALA A 862 -32.84 61.24 16.81
C ALA A 862 -31.66 60.25 16.54
N SER A 863 -30.61 59.99 17.35
CA SER A 863 -30.33 59.87 18.80
C SER A 863 -30.42 58.41 19.35
N VAL A 864 -29.57 57.89 20.28
CA VAL A 864 -28.11 57.98 20.56
C VAL A 864 -27.70 56.99 21.71
N THR A 865 -26.53 56.31 21.64
CA THR A 865 -25.83 55.54 22.75
C THR A 865 -26.58 54.37 23.45
N ARG A 866 -26.02 53.56 24.39
CA ARG A 866 -24.70 52.87 24.58
C ARG A 866 -24.82 51.77 25.70
N SER A 867 -23.87 50.84 25.75
CA SER A 867 -23.68 49.68 26.65
C SER A 867 -24.03 49.81 28.15
N HIS A 868 -24.41 48.70 28.83
CA HIS A 868 -23.62 48.02 29.92
C HIS A 868 -24.34 46.77 30.51
N SER A 869 -23.77 46.10 31.53
CA SER A 869 -24.06 44.71 31.93
C SER A 869 -24.22 44.49 33.44
N ASN A 870 -24.86 43.37 33.88
CA ASN A 870 -24.23 42.30 34.73
C ASN A 870 -25.17 41.18 35.27
N ILE A 871 -24.57 40.11 35.84
CA ILE A 871 -24.86 39.35 37.11
C ILE A 871 -26.28 39.51 37.71
N PRO A 872 -27.08 38.45 38.04
CA PRO A 872 -26.97 37.78 39.38
C PRO A 872 -26.95 36.23 39.57
N SER A 873 -26.56 35.81 40.79
CA SER A 873 -26.33 34.43 41.28
C SER A 873 -26.99 34.08 42.65
N SER A 874 -26.59 32.98 43.32
CA SER A 874 -26.01 33.02 44.69
C SER A 874 -25.57 31.65 45.23
N GLN A 875 -24.74 31.71 46.29
CA GLN A 875 -24.17 30.60 47.10
C GLN A 875 -23.28 29.62 46.31
N SER A 876 -22.06 29.30 46.76
CA SER A 876 -21.66 28.53 47.96
C SER A 876 -22.10 27.06 47.83
N THR A 877 -21.22 26.06 47.97
CA THR A 877 -19.79 26.05 48.35
C THR A 877 -19.14 24.72 47.91
N THR A 878 -17.81 24.59 48.05
CA THR A 878 -17.06 23.31 48.24
C THR A 878 -17.49 22.09 47.37
N SER A 879 -16.85 21.81 46.23
CA SER A 879 -15.57 21.09 46.11
C SER A 879 -15.62 19.55 46.27
N PHE A 880 -15.00 18.86 45.31
CA PHE A 880 -14.55 17.45 45.30
C PHE A 880 -15.55 16.30 45.00
N LEU A 881 -15.23 15.63 43.87
CA LEU A 881 -15.23 14.17 43.62
C LEU A 881 -16.53 13.37 43.36
N SER A 882 -16.37 12.43 42.42
CA SER A 882 -16.96 11.08 42.36
C SER A 882 -18.32 10.83 41.66
N HIS A 883 -18.21 10.42 40.39
CA HIS A 883 -18.86 9.26 39.72
C HIS A 883 -20.39 9.02 39.74
N HIS A 884 -20.88 8.54 38.58
CA HIS A 884 -21.88 7.45 38.33
C HIS A 884 -23.34 7.55 38.90
N SER A 885 -24.38 6.87 38.38
CA SER A 885 -24.76 6.36 37.03
C SER A 885 -26.19 5.72 37.08
N ILE A 886 -26.77 5.41 35.90
CA ILE A 886 -27.62 4.21 35.63
C ILE A 886 -29.17 4.20 35.92
N LYS A 887 -29.95 3.99 34.84
CA LYS A 887 -31.26 3.25 34.68
C LYS A 887 -32.61 3.81 35.24
N THR A 888 -33.82 3.49 34.71
CA THR A 888 -34.39 3.27 33.32
C THR A 888 -35.90 2.87 33.36
N ASN A 889 -36.65 3.07 32.24
CA ASN A 889 -37.97 2.46 31.84
C ASN A 889 -39.23 2.99 32.59
N THR A 890 -40.40 3.32 31.99
CA THR A 890 -41.25 2.65 30.95
C THR A 890 -42.26 3.62 30.27
N PRO A 891 -42.95 3.26 29.15
CA PRO A 891 -43.89 4.14 28.40
C PRO A 891 -45.36 3.63 28.25
N LYS A 892 -46.31 4.50 27.83
CA LYS A 892 -47.41 4.18 26.85
C LYS A 892 -48.39 5.34 26.48
N GLU A 893 -48.64 5.46 25.17
CA GLU A 893 -49.89 5.78 24.44
C GLU A 893 -50.65 7.14 24.55
N ASP A 894 -51.45 7.40 23.50
CA ASP A 894 -51.99 8.70 23.01
C ASP A 894 -53.48 8.57 22.61
N PRO A 895 -54.33 9.56 22.94
CA PRO A 895 -55.54 9.80 22.17
C PRO A 895 -55.88 11.29 21.94
N THR A 896 -55.42 11.92 20.85
CA THR A 896 -56.28 12.81 20.01
C THR A 896 -55.66 13.13 18.64
N ARG A 897 -56.28 12.63 17.56
CA ARG A 897 -55.75 12.79 16.18
C ARG A 897 -56.01 14.15 15.54
N ASP A 898 -57.00 14.90 16.02
CA ASP A 898 -57.70 15.88 15.17
C ASP A 898 -56.96 17.21 14.96
N LEU A 899 -56.07 17.62 15.88
CA LEU A 899 -55.29 18.85 15.72
C LEU A 899 -54.29 18.78 14.54
N LYS A 900 -53.92 17.57 14.09
CA LYS A 900 -53.11 17.38 12.87
C LYS A 900 -53.85 17.71 11.58
N GLN A 901 -55.18 17.67 11.58
CA GLN A 901 -56.00 18.05 10.43
C GLN A 901 -56.02 19.59 10.29
N LEU A 902 -56.27 20.29 11.40
CA LEU A 902 -56.48 21.75 11.40
C LEU A 902 -55.21 22.56 11.08
N LEU A 903 -54.03 22.11 11.54
CA LEU A 903 -52.75 22.76 11.18
C LEU A 903 -52.28 22.45 9.75
N GLN A 904 -52.95 21.55 9.03
CA GLN A 904 -52.73 21.36 7.59
C GLN A 904 -53.54 22.39 6.77
N GLU A 905 -54.67 22.90 7.28
CA GLU A 905 -55.46 23.96 6.64
C GLU A 905 -54.82 25.36 6.78
N LEU A 906 -54.05 25.59 7.84
CA LEU A 906 -53.24 26.82 8.00
C LEU A 906 -51.91 26.82 7.24
N ARG A 907 -51.57 25.73 6.52
CA ARG A 907 -50.31 25.59 5.77
C ARG A 907 -50.33 26.26 4.39
N THR A 908 -51.49 26.68 3.90
CA THR A 908 -51.75 27.02 2.48
C THR A 908 -51.65 28.51 2.13
N VAL A 909 -51.30 29.39 3.07
CA VAL A 909 -51.46 30.85 2.92
C VAL A 909 -50.13 31.64 2.88
N ILE A 910 -49.00 31.03 3.27
CA ILE A 910 -47.67 31.67 3.23
C ILE A 910 -46.63 30.70 2.64
N ASN A 911 -46.86 30.39 1.36
CA ASN A 911 -46.02 29.81 0.29
C ASN A 911 -44.59 29.35 0.67
N GLU A 912 -44.14 28.12 0.40
CA GLU A 912 -44.00 27.47 -0.94
C GLU A 912 -43.07 28.26 -1.88
N GLU A 913 -42.14 27.65 -2.62
CA GLU A 913 -42.26 26.43 -3.45
C GLU A 913 -40.96 25.59 -3.42
N PRO A 914 -41.05 24.24 -3.33
CA PRO A 914 -40.62 23.45 -4.50
C PRO A 914 -41.40 22.13 -4.76
N ALA A 915 -41.53 21.80 -6.05
CA ALA A 915 -41.70 20.46 -6.69
C ALA A 915 -43.10 19.95 -7.12
N MET A 916 -43.26 19.85 -8.46
CA MET A 916 -43.96 18.80 -9.25
C MET A 916 -45.37 18.29 -8.85
N ALA A 917 -46.39 18.61 -9.69
CA ALA A 917 -47.36 17.60 -10.21
C ALA A 917 -48.25 18.08 -11.39
N LEU A 918 -48.13 17.39 -12.53
CA LEU A 918 -49.14 16.99 -13.53
C LEU A 918 -50.57 17.61 -13.55
N SER A 919 -50.96 18.21 -14.70
CA SER A 919 -52.18 17.79 -15.45
C SER A 919 -52.29 18.37 -16.89
N LYS A 920 -52.48 17.50 -17.90
CA LYS A 920 -53.49 17.55 -19.01
C LYS A 920 -53.64 18.85 -19.89
N THR A 921 -53.69 18.83 -21.24
CA THR A 921 -53.99 17.76 -22.23
C THR A 921 -53.43 18.09 -23.65
N GLU A 922 -53.03 17.05 -24.41
CA GLU A 922 -53.04 16.90 -25.91
C GLU A 922 -52.06 17.64 -26.89
N GLU A 923 -51.91 16.99 -28.06
CA GLU A 923 -51.34 17.40 -29.38
C GLU A 923 -49.82 17.69 -29.58
N ASP A 924 -49.07 16.59 -29.77
CA ASP A 924 -48.06 16.34 -30.85
C ASP A 924 -46.77 17.21 -30.98
N GLY A 925 -45.87 16.87 -31.94
CA GLY A 925 -44.98 17.88 -32.58
C GLY A 925 -43.45 17.69 -32.56
N ARG A 926 -42.91 16.59 -32.03
CA ARG A 926 -41.57 15.99 -32.31
C ARG A 926 -40.51 16.81 -33.13
N THR A 927 -39.70 17.66 -32.47
CA THR A 927 -38.34 18.18 -32.89
C THR A 927 -38.26 19.07 -34.17
N PRO A 928 -37.22 19.94 -34.39
CA PRO A 928 -36.03 20.28 -33.58
C PRO A 928 -35.81 21.82 -33.38
N SER A 929 -34.59 22.21 -32.98
CA SER A 929 -33.82 23.48 -33.18
C SER A 929 -34.45 24.80 -33.71
N LEU A 930 -33.91 25.92 -33.19
CA LEU A 930 -33.85 27.29 -33.77
C LEU A 930 -35.14 28.13 -33.93
N GLY A 931 -35.11 29.36 -33.38
CA GLY A 931 -35.14 30.52 -34.27
C GLY A 931 -36.05 31.73 -33.97
N ALA A 932 -35.43 32.92 -34.10
CA ALA A 932 -35.85 34.05 -34.95
C ALA A 932 -36.85 35.13 -34.45
N LEU A 933 -36.27 36.31 -34.16
CA LEU A 933 -36.78 37.66 -34.48
C LEU A 933 -35.61 38.63 -34.18
N GLU A 934 -35.04 39.46 -35.07
CA GLU A 934 -35.08 39.65 -36.54
C GLU A 934 -33.74 40.35 -36.91
N ASP A 935 -33.19 40.43 -38.13
CA ASP A 935 -33.49 39.91 -39.49
C ASP A 935 -32.12 39.83 -40.26
N ARG A 936 -32.13 39.32 -41.49
CA ARG A 936 -31.16 39.53 -42.59
C ARG A 936 -29.74 38.90 -42.54
N VAL A 937 -29.66 37.79 -43.29
CA VAL A 937 -28.90 37.67 -44.57
C VAL A 937 -27.35 37.66 -44.52
N ARG A 938 -26.61 36.81 -45.24
CA ARG A 938 -26.89 35.57 -46.04
C ARG A 938 -25.54 34.98 -46.56
N ASP A 939 -25.47 33.66 -46.78
CA ASP A 939 -24.58 32.86 -47.67
C ASP A 939 -23.07 33.24 -47.81
N CYS A 940 -22.11 32.38 -47.42
CA CYS A 940 -21.54 31.22 -48.13
C CYS A 940 -20.24 31.48 -48.93
N ILE A 941 -19.27 30.60 -48.68
CA ILE A 941 -18.14 30.14 -49.50
C ILE A 941 -18.13 30.59 -50.98
N THR A 942 -17.13 31.39 -51.39
CA THR A 942 -16.39 31.18 -52.66
C THR A 942 -15.07 31.98 -52.70
N GLU A 943 -14.24 31.73 -53.72
CA GLU A 943 -12.86 32.24 -53.84
C GLU A 943 -12.77 33.62 -54.53
N SER A 944 -11.96 34.52 -53.97
CA SER A 944 -11.28 35.68 -54.60
C SER A 944 -10.30 36.22 -53.54
N SER A 945 -9.01 36.41 -53.75
CA SER A 945 -8.28 36.89 -54.94
C SER A 945 -8.78 38.23 -55.45
N LEU A 946 -8.40 39.31 -54.75
CA LEU A 946 -7.61 40.37 -55.38
C LEU A 946 -6.92 41.28 -54.34
N ARG A 947 -6.04 42.14 -54.86
CA ARG A 947 -5.11 43.03 -54.17
C ARG A 947 -5.63 44.47 -54.23
N ALA A 948 -5.18 45.32 -53.30
CA ALA A 948 -5.35 46.80 -53.30
C ALA A 948 -6.77 47.30 -52.88
N GLU A 949 -6.96 48.49 -52.28
CA GLU A 949 -5.97 49.39 -51.65
C GLU A 949 -6.59 50.41 -50.67
N LEU A 950 -5.75 50.93 -49.76
CA LEU A 950 -5.75 52.28 -49.16
C LEU A 950 -6.94 52.85 -48.33
N CYS A 951 -6.59 53.87 -47.53
CA CYS A 951 -7.41 54.99 -47.05
C CYS A 951 -8.49 54.82 -45.96
N HIS A 952 -8.05 55.09 -44.73
CA HIS A 952 -8.50 56.24 -43.90
C HIS A 952 -9.86 56.27 -43.14
N ARG A 953 -9.68 56.48 -41.83
CA ARG A 953 -10.25 57.57 -41.01
C ARG A 953 -11.66 57.39 -40.39
N SER A 954 -11.66 57.24 -39.07
CA SER A 954 -12.77 57.64 -38.20
C SER A 954 -12.89 59.17 -38.14
N ASN A 955 -14.12 59.68 -38.20
CA ASN A 955 -14.49 61.10 -38.14
C ASN A 955 -16.01 61.16 -37.82
N ASN A 956 -16.46 62.02 -36.89
CA ASN A 956 -17.69 62.84 -36.97
C ASN A 956 -18.16 63.41 -35.61
N SER A 957 -18.97 64.49 -35.68
CA SER A 957 -19.61 65.26 -34.60
C SER A 957 -18.68 66.10 -33.69
N LEU A 958 -19.01 67.35 -33.31
CA LEU A 958 -20.19 68.18 -33.62
C LEU A 958 -19.94 69.71 -33.36
N ARG A 959 -20.23 70.58 -34.37
CA ARG A 959 -20.43 72.07 -34.28
C ARG A 959 -19.24 72.95 -33.76
N GLU A 960 -19.09 74.24 -34.08
CA GLU A 960 -19.85 75.21 -34.91
C GLU A 960 -18.94 76.33 -35.49
N SER A 961 -19.27 76.87 -36.69
CA SER A 961 -18.91 78.21 -37.23
C SER A 961 -17.44 78.72 -37.37
N THR A 962 -17.08 79.68 -38.24
CA THR A 962 -17.60 80.19 -39.54
C THR A 962 -16.52 81.09 -40.19
N GLU A 963 -16.20 80.90 -41.50
CA GLU A 963 -15.50 81.82 -42.45
C GLU A 963 -14.10 82.40 -42.11
N GLY A 964 -13.22 82.74 -43.08
CA GLY A 964 -13.27 82.53 -44.55
C GLY A 964 -12.20 83.31 -45.34
N SER A 965 -12.13 83.07 -46.67
CA SER A 965 -11.35 83.80 -47.71
C SER A 965 -9.80 83.65 -47.71
N LYS A 966 -9.18 83.03 -48.75
CA LYS A 966 -8.69 83.58 -50.06
C LYS A 966 -7.18 83.97 -50.02
N SER A 967 -6.35 83.82 -51.06
CA SER A 967 -6.53 83.24 -52.42
C SER A 967 -5.19 83.12 -53.18
N SER A 968 -5.11 82.17 -54.13
CA SER A 968 -4.31 82.26 -55.39
C SER A 968 -2.76 82.24 -55.31
N GLU A 969 -1.93 81.99 -56.35
CA GLU A 969 -1.97 81.29 -57.68
C GLU A 969 -0.50 81.26 -58.23
N THR A 970 -0.01 80.51 -59.24
CA THR A 970 -0.23 79.18 -59.88
C THR A 970 1.00 78.88 -60.80
N LEU A 971 0.95 77.85 -61.67
CA LEU A 971 1.81 77.59 -62.85
C LEU A 971 3.20 76.94 -62.62
N SER A 972 3.78 76.12 -63.51
CA SER A 972 3.24 75.15 -64.52
C SER A 972 4.37 74.35 -65.21
N ARG A 973 4.00 73.24 -65.90
CA ARG A 973 4.61 72.68 -67.14
C ARG A 973 5.72 71.60 -67.07
N GLU A 974 5.26 70.35 -66.95
CA GLU A 974 5.52 69.12 -67.78
C GLU A 974 6.07 69.33 -69.25
N PRO A 975 6.47 68.30 -70.08
CA PRO A 975 6.02 66.88 -70.07
C PRO A 975 6.98 65.74 -70.58
N VAL A 976 6.46 64.48 -70.53
CA VAL A 976 6.55 63.39 -71.56
C VAL A 976 7.84 62.49 -71.69
N PRO A 977 7.70 61.20 -72.12
CA PRO A 977 8.46 60.06 -71.55
C PRO A 977 9.09 59.09 -72.60
N LEU A 978 9.34 57.81 -72.25
CA LEU A 978 9.06 56.62 -73.10
C LEU A 978 9.14 55.24 -72.35
N HIS A 979 8.31 54.28 -72.77
CA HIS A 979 8.24 52.83 -72.42
C HIS A 979 8.86 51.97 -73.57
N PRO A 980 8.81 50.61 -73.66
CA PRO A 980 8.20 49.53 -72.82
C PRO A 980 9.21 48.43 -72.37
N GLY A 981 8.85 47.40 -71.58
CA GLY A 981 8.34 46.06 -72.02
C GLY A 981 9.40 44.96 -71.75
N ASP A 982 9.14 43.65 -71.65
CA ASP A 982 7.90 42.83 -71.62
C ASP A 982 8.21 41.36 -71.13
N LEU A 983 7.20 40.54 -70.82
CA LEU A 983 7.20 39.08 -70.49
C LEU A 983 7.97 38.59 -69.22
N GLU A 984 7.30 38.02 -68.18
CA GLU A 984 6.86 36.61 -67.98
C GLU A 984 8.00 35.58 -67.77
N ASP A 985 7.99 34.57 -66.90
CA ASP A 985 7.30 34.17 -65.64
C ASP A 985 8.11 32.88 -65.16
N PRO A 986 7.66 31.90 -64.33
CA PRO A 986 8.30 31.73 -63.02
C PRO A 986 8.89 30.33 -62.71
N SER A 987 9.39 30.19 -61.47
CA SER A 987 9.54 28.95 -60.65
C SER A 987 10.95 28.38 -60.42
N SER A 988 11.10 27.68 -59.27
CA SER A 988 12.25 26.86 -58.80
C SER A 988 13.63 27.56 -58.68
N CYS A 989 14.18 27.92 -57.52
CA CYS A 989 14.50 27.15 -56.30
C CYS A 989 15.73 26.20 -56.43
N PHE A 990 16.72 26.40 -55.52
CA PHE A 990 18.04 25.72 -55.39
C PHE A 990 18.99 25.85 -56.62
N THR A 991 20.28 26.25 -56.53
CA THR A 991 21.36 25.75 -55.64
C THR A 991 22.57 26.71 -55.59
N PHE A 992 23.49 26.50 -54.62
CA PHE A 992 24.78 27.19 -54.39
C PHE A 992 25.79 27.20 -55.56
N THR A 993 26.67 28.23 -55.59
CA THR A 993 28.15 28.19 -55.85
C THR A 993 28.70 29.65 -55.76
N SER A 994 29.98 29.99 -55.55
CA SER A 994 31.22 29.25 -55.20
C SER A 994 32.31 30.21 -54.64
N THR A 995 33.31 29.69 -53.90
CA THR A 995 34.76 30.12 -53.77
C THR A 995 35.15 31.62 -53.62
N ALA A 996 36.20 32.04 -52.88
CA ALA A 996 37.54 31.44 -52.75
C ALA A 996 38.36 31.93 -51.51
N SER A 997 39.58 31.39 -51.38
CA SER A 997 40.62 31.54 -50.32
C SER A 997 41.58 32.75 -50.58
N PRO A 998 42.75 32.98 -49.92
CA PRO A 998 43.48 32.17 -48.91
C PRO A 998 44.27 32.86 -47.75
N SER A 999 44.68 32.02 -46.78
CA SER A 999 45.97 31.97 -46.02
C SER A 999 46.70 33.25 -45.51
N GLY A 1000 47.18 33.34 -44.26
CA GLY A 1000 47.10 32.37 -43.14
C GLY A 1000 48.26 32.47 -42.11
N LYS A 1001 48.40 31.39 -41.31
CA LYS A 1001 49.44 31.04 -40.30
C LYS A 1001 49.14 31.25 -38.79
N MET A 1002 49.06 30.09 -38.12
CA MET A 1002 49.35 29.75 -36.70
C MET A 1002 48.20 29.78 -35.65
N SER A 1003 47.84 28.54 -35.23
CA SER A 1003 47.36 28.12 -33.90
C SER A 1003 46.01 28.66 -33.38
N ALA A 1004 44.96 27.85 -33.49
CA ALA A 1004 43.63 28.12 -32.92
C ALA A 1004 42.88 26.84 -32.48
N SER A 1005 41.94 26.97 -31.53
CA SER A 1005 40.88 25.99 -31.21
C SER A 1005 39.72 26.64 -30.44
N ARG A 1006 38.84 27.32 -31.17
CA ARG A 1006 37.57 27.98 -30.81
C ARG A 1006 36.80 28.26 -32.12
N SER A 1007 35.48 28.47 -32.23
CA SER A 1007 34.26 28.04 -31.53
C SER A 1007 33.07 28.86 -32.09
N PHE A 1008 31.88 28.26 -32.32
CA PHE A 1008 30.62 28.92 -32.77
C PHE A 1008 30.62 29.46 -34.25
N SER A 1009 29.52 29.83 -34.95
CA SER A 1009 28.09 30.04 -34.58
C SER A 1009 27.06 29.99 -35.77
N SER A 1010 25.87 29.39 -35.53
CA SER A 1010 24.49 29.84 -35.93
C SER A 1010 23.87 29.72 -37.36
N SER A 1011 22.53 29.52 -37.37
CA SER A 1011 21.48 29.98 -38.34
C SER A 1011 21.08 29.11 -39.58
N PRO A 1012 19.85 29.22 -40.16
CA PRO A 1012 18.50 29.32 -39.53
C PRO A 1012 17.29 28.66 -40.31
N LYS A 1013 16.05 28.72 -39.74
CA LYS A 1013 14.66 28.52 -40.33
C LYS A 1013 14.13 27.06 -40.53
N LYS A 1014 13.03 26.64 -39.86
CA LYS A 1014 11.55 26.59 -40.23
C LYS A 1014 11.19 25.53 -41.30
N SER A 1015 10.07 24.77 -41.28
CA SER A 1015 8.76 24.82 -40.57
C SER A 1015 8.15 23.40 -40.31
N PRO A 1016 6.95 23.21 -39.68
CA PRO A 1016 6.58 21.95 -38.99
C PRO A 1016 5.28 21.21 -39.42
N VAL A 1017 4.90 20.20 -38.61
CA VAL A 1017 3.61 19.45 -38.47
C VAL A 1017 3.50 18.10 -39.24
N HIS A 1018 2.84 17.13 -38.57
CA HIS A 1018 2.52 15.75 -38.98
C HIS A 1018 3.69 14.74 -39.02
N SER A 1019 3.49 13.42 -38.84
CA SER A 1019 2.68 12.65 -37.86
C SER A 1019 2.89 11.14 -38.14
N LEU A 1020 3.07 10.34 -37.08
CA LEU A 1020 2.87 8.87 -37.04
C LEU A 1020 3.84 7.93 -37.79
N LEU A 1021 4.09 6.77 -37.15
CA LEU A 1021 4.58 5.46 -37.64
C LEU A 1021 6.10 5.20 -37.84
N THR A 1022 6.50 4.01 -37.35
CA THR A 1022 7.60 3.09 -37.74
C THR A 1022 9.02 3.64 -38.01
N SER A 1023 10.09 3.38 -37.24
CA SER A 1023 10.67 2.17 -36.60
C SER A 1023 11.73 1.43 -37.44
N SER A 1024 12.90 1.16 -36.82
CA SER A 1024 14.04 0.34 -37.30
C SER A 1024 14.86 0.86 -38.49
N ALA A 1025 16.11 0.45 -38.70
CA ALA A 1025 17.19 0.03 -37.76
C ALA A 1025 18.51 -0.18 -38.53
N GLU A 1026 19.62 0.42 -38.03
CA GLU A 1026 21.02 0.02 -38.26
C GLU A 1026 21.50 0.00 -39.76
N GLU A 1027 22.74 -0.34 -40.16
CA GLU A 1027 23.86 -1.08 -39.55
C GLU A 1027 25.20 -0.69 -40.25
N SER A 1028 26.28 -1.48 -40.05
CA SER A 1028 27.52 -1.58 -40.88
C SER A 1028 28.70 -0.65 -40.51
N VAL A 1029 29.96 -1.09 -40.33
CA VAL A 1029 30.64 -2.41 -40.24
C VAL A 1029 32.05 -2.23 -39.60
N ASN A 1030 32.65 -3.27 -38.96
CA ASN A 1030 33.78 -4.06 -39.54
C ASN A 1030 34.48 -5.06 -38.58
N SER A 1031 34.89 -6.21 -39.15
CA SER A 1031 36.01 -7.11 -38.75
C SER A 1031 35.80 -8.26 -37.74
N THR A 1032 35.99 -9.48 -38.27
CA THR A 1032 36.04 -10.85 -37.68
C THR A 1032 37.50 -11.26 -37.29
N PRO A 1033 37.88 -12.47 -36.77
CA PRO A 1033 37.25 -13.79 -37.01
C PRO A 1033 37.24 -14.91 -35.91
N GLN A 1034 36.34 -15.89 -36.15
CA GLN A 1034 36.49 -17.35 -35.99
C GLN A 1034 36.35 -18.11 -34.63
N TYR A 1035 35.85 -19.35 -34.80
CA TYR A 1035 35.76 -20.54 -33.94
C TYR A 1035 34.77 -20.68 -32.75
N ARG A 1036 33.74 -21.52 -33.03
CA ARG A 1036 32.98 -22.51 -32.22
C ARG A 1036 33.56 -22.88 -30.82
N SER A 1037 32.76 -23.33 -29.84
CA SER A 1037 31.40 -23.94 -29.89
C SER A 1037 30.66 -23.95 -28.54
N THR A 1038 29.33 -24.19 -28.58
CA THR A 1038 28.45 -24.73 -27.50
C THR A 1038 28.22 -23.93 -26.18
N LYS A 1039 27.03 -23.86 -25.55
CA LYS A 1039 25.62 -24.18 -25.95
C LYS A 1039 24.61 -23.95 -24.78
N PRO A 1040 23.34 -23.64 -25.13
CA PRO A 1040 22.62 -22.41 -24.79
C PRO A 1040 21.81 -22.50 -23.46
N ILE A 1041 20.89 -21.54 -23.26
CA ILE A 1041 19.69 -21.47 -22.37
C ILE A 1041 19.96 -20.52 -21.17
N HIS A 1042 19.58 -19.24 -21.16
CA HIS A 1042 18.36 -18.61 -21.72
C HIS A 1042 17.06 -19.33 -21.32
N SER A 1043 16.40 -18.79 -20.30
CA SER A 1043 14.98 -18.96 -19.98
C SER A 1043 14.06 -19.14 -21.20
N PRO A 1044 12.89 -19.78 -21.02
CA PRO A 1044 11.70 -18.94 -21.23
C PRO A 1044 10.53 -19.14 -20.24
N THR A 1045 9.70 -18.09 -20.25
CA THR A 1045 8.29 -18.06 -19.84
C THR A 1045 7.42 -19.11 -20.53
N SER A 1046 6.28 -19.45 -19.89
CA SER A 1046 5.12 -20.18 -20.45
C SER A 1046 4.02 -20.22 -19.36
N ALA A 1047 2.76 -19.76 -19.47
CA ALA A 1047 1.84 -19.47 -20.59
C ALA A 1047 1.23 -20.72 -21.28
N LYS A 1048 -0.12 -20.84 -21.30
CA LYS A 1048 -0.99 -21.23 -22.45
C LYS A 1048 -2.49 -21.38 -22.10
N ASP A 1049 -3.30 -21.61 -23.16
CA ASP A 1049 -4.76 -21.88 -23.31
C ASP A 1049 -5.70 -20.68 -23.58
N SER A 1050 -6.88 -20.81 -24.22
CA SER A 1050 -7.37 -21.60 -25.39
C SER A 1050 -8.88 -21.28 -25.64
N GLN A 1051 -9.54 -21.39 -26.80
CA GLN A 1051 -9.17 -21.25 -28.23
C GLN A 1051 -10.47 -21.33 -29.12
N SER A 1052 -10.79 -20.34 -29.97
CA SER A 1052 -11.98 -20.34 -30.88
C SER A 1052 -11.81 -19.41 -32.12
N PRO A 1053 -12.67 -19.49 -33.17
CA PRO A 1053 -12.36 -18.91 -34.49
C PRO A 1053 -13.17 -17.66 -34.95
N SER A 1054 -12.66 -17.03 -36.03
CA SER A 1054 -13.18 -15.95 -36.88
C SER A 1054 -12.90 -14.48 -36.46
N LEU A 1055 -12.74 -13.60 -37.48
CA LEU A 1055 -12.76 -12.13 -37.44
C LEU A 1055 -11.70 -11.29 -36.67
N GLU A 1056 -10.70 -11.88 -36.00
CA GLU A 1056 -9.96 -11.16 -34.93
C GLU A 1056 -8.46 -10.80 -35.15
N THR A 1057 -8.03 -10.38 -36.34
CA THR A 1057 -6.76 -9.62 -36.46
C THR A 1057 -6.85 -8.25 -35.78
N THR A 1058 -8.05 -7.66 -35.82
CA THR A 1058 -8.49 -6.57 -34.95
C THR A 1058 -8.32 -6.95 -33.47
N GLY A 1059 -8.63 -8.20 -33.08
CA GLY A 1059 -8.60 -8.69 -31.70
C GLY A 1059 -7.23 -8.61 -31.01
N LYS A 1060 -6.14 -9.09 -31.61
CA LYS A 1060 -4.79 -8.95 -31.00
C LYS A 1060 -4.29 -7.50 -30.99
N THR A 1061 -4.75 -6.67 -31.94
CA THR A 1061 -4.51 -5.23 -31.94
C THR A 1061 -5.31 -4.56 -30.82
N CYS A 1062 -6.56 -4.97 -30.61
CA CYS A 1062 -7.42 -4.60 -29.50
C CYS A 1062 -6.87 -5.09 -28.16
N GLN A 1063 -6.23 -6.25 -28.05
CA GLN A 1063 -5.57 -6.69 -26.80
C GLN A 1063 -4.35 -5.82 -26.50
N LYS A 1064 -3.53 -5.46 -27.50
CA LYS A 1064 -2.44 -4.49 -27.30
C LYS A 1064 -2.95 -3.07 -27.01
N LEU A 1065 -4.08 -2.68 -27.57
CA LEU A 1065 -4.77 -1.43 -27.26
C LEU A 1065 -5.44 -1.47 -25.89
N GLN A 1066 -5.97 -2.61 -25.44
CA GLN A 1066 -6.63 -2.83 -24.16
C GLN A 1066 -5.60 -2.89 -23.04
N ASN A 1067 -4.52 -3.66 -23.18
CA ASN A 1067 -3.41 -3.62 -22.22
C ASN A 1067 -2.80 -2.20 -22.16
N ARG A 1068 -2.79 -1.44 -23.27
CA ARG A 1068 -2.47 0.00 -23.26
C ARG A 1068 -3.57 0.86 -22.62
N LEU A 1069 -4.84 0.51 -22.78
CA LEU A 1069 -5.99 1.23 -22.20
C LEU A 1069 -6.05 1.02 -20.70
N GLU A 1070 -5.80 -0.19 -20.22
CA GLU A 1070 -5.64 -0.57 -18.80
C GLU A 1070 -4.35 0.03 -18.22
N SER A 1071 -3.24 0.07 -18.97
CA SER A 1071 -2.04 0.81 -18.54
C SER A 1071 -2.29 2.32 -18.47
N LEU A 1072 -3.02 2.89 -19.43
CA LEU A 1072 -3.42 4.30 -19.44
C LEU A 1072 -4.46 4.59 -18.37
N GLN A 1073 -5.39 3.68 -18.10
CA GLN A 1073 -6.41 3.80 -17.05
C GLN A 1073 -5.74 3.70 -15.69
N THR A 1074 -4.85 2.74 -15.46
CA THR A 1074 -4.03 2.66 -14.24
C THR A 1074 -3.19 3.94 -14.08
N LEU A 1075 -2.58 4.46 -15.16
CA LEU A 1075 -1.83 5.73 -15.12
C LEU A 1075 -2.73 6.95 -14.89
N VAL A 1076 -3.98 6.94 -15.37
CA VAL A 1076 -5.00 7.99 -15.15
C VAL A 1076 -5.57 7.91 -13.74
N GLU A 1077 -5.78 6.72 -13.19
CA GLU A 1077 -6.18 6.46 -11.81
C GLU A 1077 -5.06 6.87 -10.86
N ASP A 1078 -3.80 6.55 -11.15
CA ASP A 1078 -2.63 6.97 -10.37
C ASP A 1078 -2.39 8.49 -10.50
N LEU A 1079 -2.62 9.09 -11.68
CA LEU A 1079 -2.67 10.54 -11.86
C LEU A 1079 -3.84 11.18 -11.12
N GLN A 1080 -5.03 10.56 -11.07
CA GLN A 1080 -6.17 11.03 -10.29
C GLN A 1080 -5.88 10.95 -8.79
N LEU A 1081 -5.32 9.84 -8.30
CA LEU A 1081 -4.90 9.67 -6.91
C LEU A 1081 -3.84 10.71 -6.52
N LYS A 1082 -2.84 10.90 -7.39
CA LYS A 1082 -1.75 11.87 -7.20
C LYS A 1082 -2.22 13.32 -7.30
N ASN A 1083 -3.17 13.63 -8.18
CA ASN A 1083 -3.78 14.96 -8.31
C ASN A 1083 -4.82 15.23 -7.21
N GLN A 1084 -5.52 14.20 -6.71
CA GLN A 1084 -6.38 14.28 -5.52
C GLN A 1084 -5.54 14.47 -4.25
N ALA A 1085 -4.41 13.76 -4.13
CA ALA A 1085 -3.44 13.94 -3.06
C ALA A 1085 -2.79 15.33 -3.13
N MET A 1086 -2.41 15.81 -4.32
CA MET A 1086 -1.89 17.17 -4.54
C MET A 1086 -2.96 18.22 -4.21
N SER A 1087 -4.21 18.04 -4.66
CA SER A 1087 -5.35 18.93 -4.33
C SER A 1087 -5.76 18.87 -2.85
N SER A 1088 -5.44 17.79 -2.14
CA SER A 1088 -5.58 17.67 -0.69
C SER A 1088 -4.42 18.36 0.04
N MET A 1089 -3.20 18.22 -0.48
CA MET A 1089 -2.00 18.91 0.00
C MET A 1089 -2.11 20.42 -0.17
N ILE A 1090 -2.57 20.89 -1.33
CA ILE A 1090 -2.90 22.29 -1.63
C ILE A 1090 -3.97 22.77 -0.65
N ARG A 1091 -5.13 22.12 -0.53
CA ARG A 1091 -6.15 22.53 0.47
C ARG A 1091 -5.68 22.51 1.92
N ASN A 1092 -4.70 21.66 2.26
CA ASN A 1092 -4.08 21.62 3.58
C ASN A 1092 -3.08 22.78 3.77
N GLN A 1093 -2.34 23.15 2.72
CA GLN A 1093 -1.43 24.29 2.68
C GLN A 1093 -2.21 25.61 2.65
N GLU A 1094 -3.29 25.72 1.88
CA GLU A 1094 -4.25 26.82 1.90
C GLU A 1094 -4.88 26.99 3.29
N LYS A 1095 -5.33 25.91 3.95
CA LYS A 1095 -5.81 25.98 5.34
C LYS A 1095 -4.73 26.45 6.33
N ARG A 1096 -3.45 26.14 6.09
CA ARG A 1096 -2.33 26.67 6.89
C ARG A 1096 -2.06 28.15 6.59
N ILE A 1097 -2.03 28.55 5.32
CA ILE A 1097 -1.88 29.95 4.89
C ILE A 1097 -3.05 30.79 5.40
N GLN A 1098 -4.28 30.28 5.37
CA GLN A 1098 -5.46 30.96 5.89
C GLN A 1098 -5.38 31.12 7.41
N LYS A 1099 -4.99 30.07 8.16
CA LYS A 1099 -4.72 30.20 9.61
C LYS A 1099 -3.63 31.24 9.90
N VAL A 1100 -2.56 31.29 9.11
CA VAL A 1100 -1.51 32.32 9.27
C VAL A 1100 -2.06 33.71 8.96
N LYS A 1101 -2.83 33.90 7.88
CA LYS A 1101 -3.50 35.17 7.55
C LYS A 1101 -4.53 35.61 8.59
N ASP A 1102 -5.21 34.67 9.24
CA ASP A 1102 -6.17 34.96 10.31
C ASP A 1102 -5.45 35.29 11.63
N GLN A 1103 -4.29 34.67 11.91
CA GLN A 1103 -3.39 35.08 12.98
C GLN A 1103 -2.75 36.46 12.71
N GLU A 1104 -2.34 36.73 11.48
CA GLU A 1104 -1.80 38.01 11.03
C GLU A 1104 -2.86 39.13 11.15
N LYS A 1105 -4.11 38.87 10.76
CA LYS A 1105 -5.26 39.76 11.02
C LYS A 1105 -5.64 39.90 12.49
N MET A 1106 -5.21 38.99 13.36
CA MET A 1106 -5.36 39.09 14.83
C MET A 1106 -4.16 39.78 15.49
N LEU A 1107 -3.07 40.02 14.75
CA LEU A 1107 -1.89 40.81 15.19
C LEU A 1107 -1.91 42.23 14.59
N LEU A 1108 -2.69 42.45 13.53
CA LEU A 1108 -3.03 43.75 12.94
C LEU A 1108 -4.32 44.37 13.53
N LYS A 1109 -4.73 43.91 14.72
CA LYS A 1109 -5.90 44.37 15.48
C LYS A 1109 -5.55 44.58 16.95
#